data_AF-A0A942QMD3-F1
#
_entry.id   AF-A0A942QMD3-F1
#
_cell.length_a   1.000
_cell.length_b   1.000
_cell.length_c   1.000
_cell.angle_alpha   90.00
_cell.angle_beta   90.00
_cell.angle_gamma   90.00
#
_symmetry.space_group_name_H-M   'P 1'
#
loop_
_entity.id
_entity.type
_entity.pdbx_description
1 polymer ?
#
loop_
_entity_poly.entity_id
_entity_poly.type
_entity_poly.pdbx_seq_one_letter_code
_entity_poly.pdbx_strand_id
1 'polypeptide(L)'
;MKKGVMILLLAGLLYFFYGIPAAAIPVHGQVFEGRINAVQTLNAAKFSDINNHWAREPIQRMVLQSIIRGYGDGRFLPDQAMTKEETLAVLIRLMGEEERARARTAPDGNWADAYLEHAVGKGIITEAERREMIDGKRQQPAERQEVGLWTGRALGLLPVPEVRQVAVFSFRDRDRIREAWLPMIEAALREGILFGVSPGQLAPQQPVTRSQMAAIADRINPRLTGLRDVSEFAGELLQSRVRAIFINGQPAQVVEYLILADNGQVVFLQAGPQTDFIVAKAQSLGLSGTLAAGDRVRVVIEQGQVIYVERASALTQNIPAVIRQVDSARREITVDTQNGPLTSFRLNSQVLIKMDSRDASLRDLLPGQEVILSLKGDQVIRVQAILEDLMPGYRQPQQFAVTGRLREISARGLTVLSSQTERTYTLTGVTQVLRQGRPVELGELKTGEVLWLLVNQEQEVLRIEAAGPASRVTGIYKGRLDQVNPAARQAVFSQVSQFDLGSWRPRAGLLTLDLSPAAEMFSGNRPISLAEMAQQFRHQEIYLAVTSPFGRETAVKLAVKTGEADLHNGLASRLSYGQEILELRGVNTQFQFGPGSIVVKDRRLVDPQDLSARDHLFLIANREGAQNRAMVILTHDFLPAGFQIARGVLDRVREEDFRLNRYSFYEGLQWQEAGTGFESASFTGSSEALILDFTREPVRFLSPEDFRNSRFSGKYTGEYVYLVSRQSRVKAMVIYPYRTSAQTLKTSLGRVTAISGQGVLRLEPVQDWSEGNQKWIANPLFLSLDTSASLVIKGQQVADRQSLRVGDEIFVLHDHQRVYVAVVQD
;
A
#
# COMPACT_ATOMS: atom_id res chain seq x y z
N MET A 1 38.54 -5.71 9.32
CA MET A 1 38.67 -4.52 8.44
C MET A 1 37.91 -3.31 9.03
N LYS A 2 38.42 -2.66 10.08
CA LYS A 2 37.81 -1.42 10.65
C LYS A 2 38.83 -0.42 11.23
N LYS A 3 40.14 -0.64 11.04
CA LYS A 3 41.21 0.22 11.58
C LYS A 3 41.78 1.23 10.57
N GLY A 4 41.46 1.11 9.28
CA GLY A 4 41.99 2.02 8.24
C GLY A 4 41.25 3.35 8.09
N VAL A 5 39.94 3.40 8.38
CA VAL A 5 39.10 4.59 8.13
C VAL A 5 39.24 5.64 9.25
N MET A 6 39.51 5.21 10.48
CA MET A 6 39.64 6.11 11.64
C MET A 6 40.96 6.91 11.66
N ILE A 7 42.00 6.42 10.97
CA ILE A 7 43.30 7.09 10.89
C ILE A 7 43.26 8.28 9.91
N LEU A 8 42.41 8.24 8.89
CA LEU A 8 42.23 9.35 7.93
C LEU A 8 41.48 10.55 8.52
N LEU A 9 40.48 10.31 9.38
CA LEU A 9 39.76 11.35 10.11
C LEU A 9 40.63 12.05 11.16
N LEU A 10 41.50 11.32 11.85
CA LEU A 10 42.41 11.89 12.85
C LEU A 10 43.56 12.69 12.21
N ALA A 11 44.06 12.28 11.04
CA ALA A 11 45.09 13.01 10.30
C ALA A 11 44.58 14.34 9.73
N GLY A 12 43.30 14.41 9.33
CA GLY A 12 42.66 15.66 8.90
C GLY A 12 42.45 16.67 10.03
N LEU A 13 42.13 16.19 11.24
CA LEU A 13 41.91 17.03 12.41
C LEU A 13 43.21 17.53 13.07
N LEU A 14 44.31 16.76 12.99
CA LEU A 14 45.64 17.16 13.49
C LEU A 14 46.34 18.19 12.59
N TYR A 15 45.86 18.41 11.36
CA TYR A 15 46.40 19.43 10.44
C TYR A 15 45.96 20.86 10.81
N PHE A 16 44.97 21.02 11.70
CA PHE A 16 44.33 22.30 12.03
C PHE A 16 45.14 23.20 12.99
N PHE A 17 46.20 22.68 13.65
CA PHE A 17 46.87 23.42 14.74
C PHE A 17 48.36 23.76 14.50
N TYR A 18 49.06 23.13 13.56
CA TYR A 18 50.49 23.38 13.37
C TYR A 18 50.82 23.61 11.89
N GLY A 19 51.07 24.87 11.54
CA GLY A 19 51.51 25.29 10.21
C GLY A 19 52.85 24.68 9.80
N ILE A 20 52.81 23.46 9.27
CA ILE A 20 53.97 22.75 8.68
C ILE A 20 53.81 22.74 7.14
N PRO A 21 54.88 22.95 6.35
CA PRO A 21 54.80 22.97 4.90
C PRO A 21 54.29 21.63 4.33
N ALA A 22 53.50 21.74 3.26
CA ALA A 22 52.77 20.64 2.65
C ALA A 22 53.66 19.52 2.09
N ALA A 23 53.63 18.36 2.73
CA ALA A 23 53.72 17.07 2.05
C ALA A 23 52.32 16.45 2.09
N ALA A 24 51.56 16.63 1.01
CA ALA A 24 50.16 16.23 0.90
C ALA A 24 50.02 14.70 1.04
N ILE A 25 49.39 14.25 2.13
CA ILE A 25 48.78 12.91 2.13
C ILE A 25 47.64 12.97 1.11
N PRO A 26 47.64 12.11 0.07
CA PRO A 26 46.57 12.11 -0.91
C PRO A 26 45.28 11.65 -0.22
N VAL A 27 44.39 12.59 0.09
CA VAL A 27 43.01 12.27 0.46
C VAL A 27 42.36 11.74 -0.81
N HIS A 28 42.14 10.42 -0.88
CA HIS A 28 41.39 9.78 -1.96
C HIS A 28 39.90 10.10 -1.81
N GLY A 29 39.52 11.32 -2.21
CA GLY A 29 38.12 11.75 -2.34
C GLY A 29 37.65 11.62 -3.79
N GLN A 30 36.34 11.54 -3.99
CA GLN A 30 35.75 11.59 -5.34
C GLN A 30 35.95 13.00 -5.91
N VAL A 31 36.30 13.09 -7.18
CA VAL A 31 36.57 14.36 -7.88
C VAL A 31 35.54 14.55 -8.97
N PHE A 32 34.88 15.71 -8.99
CA PHE A 32 33.95 16.13 -10.03
C PHE A 32 34.39 17.46 -10.63
N GLU A 33 34.49 17.52 -11.94
CA GLU A 33 34.87 18.75 -12.66
C GLU A 33 33.63 19.56 -13.07
N GLY A 34 33.79 20.88 -13.15
CA GLY A 34 32.81 21.77 -13.76
C GLY A 34 32.68 21.56 -15.28
N ARG A 35 31.79 22.33 -15.91
CA ARG A 35 31.49 22.28 -17.33
C ARG A 35 32.21 23.37 -18.12
N ILE A 36 32.58 23.06 -19.37
CA ILE A 36 33.28 24.00 -20.26
C ILE A 36 32.43 25.23 -20.64
N ASN A 37 31.10 25.09 -20.60
CA ASN A 37 30.13 26.10 -21.00
C ASN A 37 29.42 26.77 -19.81
N ALA A 38 29.93 26.64 -18.58
CA ALA A 38 29.25 27.15 -17.38
C ALA A 38 28.94 28.66 -17.44
N VAL A 39 29.82 29.48 -18.02
CA VAL A 39 29.57 30.92 -18.24
C VAL A 39 28.39 31.16 -19.19
N GLN A 40 28.31 30.38 -20.28
CA GLN A 40 27.24 30.49 -21.27
C GLN A 40 25.90 30.04 -20.66
N THR A 41 25.90 28.93 -19.93
CA THR A 41 24.74 28.41 -19.21
C THR A 41 24.27 29.38 -18.11
N LEU A 42 25.20 30.03 -17.40
CA LEU A 42 24.90 31.04 -16.38
C LEU A 42 24.17 32.24 -17.00
N ASN A 43 24.65 32.74 -18.14
CA ASN A 43 24.02 33.84 -18.85
C ASN A 43 22.66 33.44 -19.42
N ALA A 44 22.53 32.22 -19.95
CA ALA A 44 21.26 31.68 -20.43
C ALA A 44 20.24 31.42 -19.32
N ALA A 45 20.66 31.29 -18.06
CA ALA A 45 19.80 31.11 -16.89
C ALA A 45 19.41 32.43 -16.19
N LYS A 46 19.92 33.58 -16.66
CA LYS A 46 19.58 34.91 -16.15
C LYS A 46 18.48 35.53 -17.02
N PHE A 47 17.26 35.54 -16.49
CA PHE A 47 16.12 36.14 -17.17
C PHE A 47 15.67 37.42 -16.46
N SER A 48 15.42 38.46 -17.24
CA SER A 48 15.02 39.78 -16.73
C SER A 48 13.61 39.78 -16.12
N ASP A 49 12.73 38.90 -16.60
CA ASP A 49 11.30 38.84 -16.33
C ASP A 49 10.89 37.87 -15.21
N ILE A 50 11.85 37.21 -14.55
CA ILE A 50 11.58 36.29 -13.42
C ILE A 50 12.04 36.82 -12.07
N ASN A 51 12.55 38.05 -12.01
CA ASN A 51 13.31 38.51 -10.85
C ASN A 51 12.52 38.46 -9.53
N ASN A 52 11.24 38.80 -9.57
CA ASN A 52 10.31 38.76 -8.43
C ASN A 52 9.20 37.70 -8.63
N HIS A 53 9.44 36.71 -9.49
CA HIS A 53 8.44 35.73 -9.86
C HIS A 53 8.49 34.50 -8.92
N TRP A 54 7.33 33.99 -8.50
CA TRP A 54 7.23 32.86 -7.55
C TRP A 54 7.95 31.60 -8.04
N ALA A 55 7.95 31.36 -9.36
CA ALA A 55 8.60 30.22 -9.99
C ALA A 55 10.08 30.45 -10.33
N ARG A 56 10.71 31.54 -9.86
CA ARG A 56 12.11 31.86 -10.18
C ARG A 56 13.05 30.68 -9.94
N GLU A 57 12.99 30.09 -8.75
CA GLU A 57 13.86 28.97 -8.37
C GLU A 57 13.60 27.70 -9.22
N PRO A 58 12.35 27.21 -9.37
CA PRO A 58 12.06 26.11 -10.30
C PRO A 58 12.53 26.37 -11.73
N ILE A 59 12.30 27.58 -12.25
CA ILE A 59 12.74 27.97 -13.59
C ILE A 59 14.26 27.85 -13.70
N GLN A 60 15.00 28.41 -12.74
CA GLN A 60 16.46 28.35 -12.75
C GLN A 60 16.96 26.92 -12.68
N ARG A 61 16.47 26.08 -11.76
CA ARG A 61 16.89 24.67 -11.67
C ARG A 61 16.66 23.89 -12.96
N MET A 62 15.51 24.07 -13.60
CA MET A 62 15.18 23.38 -14.84
C MET A 62 15.99 23.90 -16.04
N VAL A 63 16.34 25.18 -16.05
CA VAL A 63 17.19 25.77 -17.09
C VAL A 63 18.65 25.37 -16.94
N LEU A 64 19.17 25.32 -15.71
CA LEU A 64 20.54 24.87 -15.42
C LEU A 64 20.75 23.41 -15.84
N GLN A 65 19.72 22.57 -15.71
CA GLN A 65 19.70 21.19 -16.19
C GLN A 65 19.32 21.06 -17.68
N SER A 66 19.19 22.16 -18.42
CA SER A 66 18.80 22.19 -19.84
C SER A 66 17.45 21.53 -20.19
N ILE A 67 16.61 21.27 -19.18
CA ILE A 67 15.27 20.68 -19.32
C ILE A 67 14.31 21.68 -19.97
N ILE A 68 14.31 22.91 -19.48
CA ILE A 68 13.54 24.03 -20.03
C ILE A 68 14.53 25.08 -20.52
N ARG A 69 14.21 25.78 -21.61
CA ARG A 69 15.08 26.79 -22.22
C ARG A 69 14.31 28.08 -22.43
N GLY A 70 14.98 29.22 -22.31
CA GLY A 70 14.42 30.52 -22.72
C GLY A 70 14.42 30.69 -24.24
N TYR A 71 13.85 31.78 -24.73
CA TYR A 71 13.74 32.06 -26.17
C TYR A 71 15.00 32.67 -26.80
N GLY A 72 16.06 32.88 -26.01
CA GLY A 72 17.35 33.41 -26.48
C GLY A 72 17.46 34.94 -26.50
N ASP A 73 16.39 35.66 -26.16
CA ASP A 73 16.34 37.13 -26.09
C ASP A 73 16.55 37.68 -24.65
N GLY A 74 16.98 36.83 -23.71
CA GLY A 74 17.14 37.20 -22.30
C GLY A 74 15.83 37.20 -21.50
N ARG A 75 14.72 36.70 -22.06
CA ARG A 75 13.44 36.50 -21.38
C ARG A 75 13.06 35.03 -21.28
N PHE A 76 12.35 34.68 -20.21
CA PHE A 76 11.79 33.35 -20.01
C PHE A 76 10.32 33.24 -20.41
N LEU A 77 9.57 34.35 -20.31
CA LEU A 77 8.13 34.46 -20.50
C LEU A 77 7.34 33.54 -19.56
N PRO A 78 7.47 33.73 -18.22
CA PRO A 78 6.94 32.79 -17.22
C PRO A 78 5.42 32.59 -17.29
N ASP A 79 4.68 33.62 -17.67
CA ASP A 79 3.21 33.59 -17.72
C ASP A 79 2.64 33.22 -19.10
N GLN A 80 3.51 33.02 -20.10
CA GLN A 80 3.09 32.55 -21.40
C GLN A 80 2.68 31.08 -21.32
N ALA A 81 1.58 30.73 -21.99
CA ALA A 81 1.13 29.36 -22.11
C ALA A 81 2.12 28.53 -22.94
N MET A 82 2.45 27.34 -22.47
CA MET A 82 3.39 26.45 -23.14
C MET A 82 2.65 25.57 -24.15
N THR A 83 3.22 25.35 -25.33
CA THR A 83 2.56 24.55 -26.38
C THR A 83 2.62 23.05 -26.06
N LYS A 84 1.79 22.25 -26.75
CA LYS A 84 1.80 20.78 -26.58
C LYS A 84 3.15 20.16 -26.97
N GLU A 85 3.74 20.61 -28.07
CA GLU A 85 5.08 20.14 -28.49
C GLU A 85 6.19 20.54 -27.51
N GLU A 86 6.15 21.77 -26.98
CA GLU A 86 7.10 22.21 -25.97
C GLU A 86 6.97 21.39 -24.69
N THR A 87 5.73 21.09 -24.26
CA THR A 87 5.45 20.25 -23.09
C THR A 87 6.06 18.87 -23.21
N LEU A 88 5.83 18.19 -24.33
CA LEU A 88 6.34 16.84 -24.54
C LEU A 88 7.87 16.85 -24.68
N ALA A 89 8.44 17.87 -25.31
CA ALA A 89 9.89 18.03 -25.36
C ALA A 89 10.52 18.18 -23.96
N VAL A 90 9.86 18.89 -23.04
CA VAL A 90 10.27 19.00 -21.64
C VAL A 90 10.23 17.63 -20.93
N LEU A 91 9.17 16.85 -21.12
CA LEU A 91 9.06 15.49 -20.54
C LEU A 91 10.13 14.54 -21.09
N ILE A 92 10.39 14.57 -22.40
CA ILE A 92 11.47 13.78 -23.04
C ILE A 92 12.83 14.16 -22.47
N ARG A 93 13.10 15.46 -22.27
CA ARG A 93 14.36 15.91 -21.62
C ARG A 93 14.45 15.48 -20.17
N LEU A 94 13.38 15.57 -19.39
CA LEU A 94 13.34 15.08 -18.01
C LEU A 94 13.66 13.59 -17.88
N MET A 95 13.32 12.81 -18.90
CA MET A 95 13.60 11.37 -18.96
C MET A 95 15.01 11.04 -19.48
N GLY A 96 15.80 12.04 -19.93
CA GLY A 96 17.13 11.79 -20.51
C GLY A 96 17.10 11.29 -21.95
N GLU A 97 15.99 11.49 -22.64
CA GLU A 97 15.72 10.84 -23.93
C GLU A 97 15.90 11.80 -25.13
N GLU A 98 16.42 13.01 -24.88
CA GLU A 98 16.54 14.06 -25.91
C GLU A 98 17.46 13.66 -27.06
N GLU A 99 18.63 13.07 -26.79
CA GLU A 99 19.57 12.68 -27.84
C GLU A 99 18.96 11.62 -28.78
N ARG A 100 18.27 10.63 -28.19
CA ARG A 100 17.58 9.57 -28.95
C ARG A 100 16.43 10.12 -29.80
N ALA A 101 15.69 11.09 -29.27
CA ALA A 101 14.66 11.79 -30.04
C ALA A 101 15.30 12.59 -31.18
N ARG A 102 16.34 13.38 -30.91
CA ARG A 102 16.99 14.24 -31.92
C ARG A 102 17.63 13.46 -33.07
N ALA A 103 18.19 12.29 -32.79
CA ALA A 103 18.81 11.44 -33.81
C ALA A 103 17.86 11.05 -34.96
N ARG A 104 16.54 11.17 -34.75
CA ARG A 104 15.49 10.88 -35.74
C ARG A 104 14.95 12.14 -36.44
N THR A 105 15.47 13.32 -36.13
CA THR A 105 15.01 14.58 -36.72
C THR A 105 15.46 14.65 -38.17
N ALA A 106 14.53 14.76 -39.11
CA ALA A 106 14.85 14.98 -40.51
C ALA A 106 15.50 16.38 -40.68
N PRO A 107 16.53 16.54 -41.55
CA PRO A 107 17.23 17.82 -41.73
C PRO A 107 16.33 19.02 -42.04
N ASP A 108 15.25 18.80 -42.80
CA ASP A 108 14.28 19.83 -43.20
C ASP A 108 12.90 19.66 -42.54
N GLY A 109 12.81 18.79 -41.52
CA GLY A 109 11.56 18.47 -40.81
C GLY A 109 11.26 19.44 -39.67
N ASN A 110 10.01 19.44 -39.19
CA ASN A 110 9.68 20.19 -37.98
C ASN A 110 10.41 19.55 -36.78
N TRP A 111 11.12 20.36 -36.00
CA TRP A 111 11.93 19.91 -34.87
C TRP A 111 11.14 19.03 -33.88
N ALA A 112 9.84 19.27 -33.73
CA ALA A 112 8.98 18.56 -32.79
C ALA A 112 8.60 17.15 -33.26
N ASP A 113 8.62 16.87 -34.57
CA ASP A 113 8.12 15.60 -35.12
C ASP A 113 8.83 14.40 -34.49
N ALA A 114 10.16 14.48 -34.35
CA ALA A 114 10.96 13.41 -33.76
C ALA A 114 10.72 13.26 -32.24
N TYR A 115 10.43 14.34 -31.53
CA TYR A 115 10.04 14.28 -30.11
C TYR A 115 8.68 13.64 -29.93
N LEU A 116 7.71 13.98 -30.79
CA LEU A 116 6.37 13.40 -30.75
C LEU A 116 6.40 11.89 -31.10
N GLU A 117 7.19 11.49 -32.10
CA GLU A 117 7.40 10.08 -32.43
C GLU A 117 8.04 9.33 -31.26
N HIS A 118 9.08 9.90 -30.63
CA HIS A 118 9.72 9.27 -29.47
C HIS A 118 8.77 9.17 -28.27
N ALA A 119 7.92 10.18 -28.06
CA ALA A 119 6.89 10.16 -27.02
C ALA A 119 5.83 9.04 -27.24
N VAL A 120 5.51 8.71 -28.50
CA VAL A 120 4.71 7.51 -28.83
C VAL A 120 5.47 6.24 -28.46
N GLY A 121 6.74 6.13 -28.85
CA GLY A 121 7.58 4.96 -28.52
C GLY A 121 7.74 4.71 -27.02
N LYS A 122 7.65 5.77 -26.20
CA LYS A 122 7.67 5.71 -24.73
C LYS A 122 6.29 5.55 -24.08
N GLY A 123 5.21 5.53 -24.85
CA GLY A 123 3.84 5.42 -24.35
C GLY A 123 3.33 6.65 -23.59
N ILE A 124 3.98 7.82 -23.77
CA ILE A 124 3.55 9.08 -23.16
C ILE A 124 2.31 9.62 -23.87
N ILE A 125 2.31 9.50 -25.20
CA ILE A 125 1.16 9.78 -26.06
C ILE A 125 0.87 8.59 -26.97
N THR A 126 -0.33 8.55 -27.51
CA THR A 126 -0.77 7.57 -28.50
C THR A 126 -0.51 8.07 -29.92
N GLU A 127 -0.52 7.17 -30.90
CA GLU A 127 -0.40 7.57 -32.32
C GLU A 127 -1.61 8.41 -32.78
N ALA A 128 -2.78 8.26 -32.16
CA ALA A 128 -3.92 9.13 -32.41
C ALA A 128 -3.64 10.57 -31.94
N GLU A 129 -3.17 10.72 -30.70
CA GLU A 129 -2.78 12.03 -30.14
C GLU A 129 -1.66 12.68 -30.97
N ARG A 130 -0.67 11.89 -31.44
CA ARG A 130 0.39 12.37 -32.33
C ARG A 130 -0.17 12.91 -33.65
N ARG A 131 -1.05 12.16 -34.31
CA ARG A 131 -1.66 12.59 -35.58
C ARG A 131 -2.45 13.88 -35.43
N GLU A 132 -3.22 14.03 -34.35
CA GLU A 132 -3.93 15.28 -34.06
C GLU A 132 -2.98 16.46 -33.86
N MET A 133 -1.83 16.27 -33.19
CA MET A 133 -0.82 17.32 -33.03
C MET A 133 -0.19 17.71 -34.37
N ILE A 134 0.09 16.73 -35.22
CA ILE A 134 0.63 16.97 -36.55
C ILE A 134 -0.38 17.72 -37.44
N ASP A 135 -1.66 17.39 -37.30
CA ASP A 135 -2.79 18.03 -37.99
C ASP A 135 -3.21 19.37 -37.32
N GLY A 136 -2.22 20.23 -37.07
CA GLY A 136 -2.45 21.62 -36.66
C GLY A 136 -2.63 21.89 -35.17
N LYS A 137 -2.63 20.88 -34.28
CA LYS A 137 -2.81 21.12 -32.83
C LYS A 137 -1.52 21.24 -32.01
N ARG A 138 -0.34 20.94 -32.56
CA ARG A 138 0.93 20.93 -31.79
C ARG A 138 1.29 22.28 -31.15
N GLN A 139 0.99 23.39 -31.83
CA GLN A 139 1.25 24.76 -31.36
C GLN A 139 0.18 25.29 -30.41
N GLN A 140 -0.91 24.56 -30.21
CA GLN A 140 -1.94 24.97 -29.25
C GLN A 140 -1.38 24.89 -27.82
N PRO A 141 -1.88 25.72 -26.90
CA PRO A 141 -1.52 25.62 -25.50
C PRO A 141 -1.86 24.24 -24.92
N ALA A 142 -0.97 23.68 -24.11
CA ALA A 142 -1.22 22.43 -23.40
C ALA A 142 -2.14 22.66 -22.20
N GLU A 143 -3.23 21.90 -22.12
CA GLU A 143 -4.17 21.99 -21.00
C GLU A 143 -3.61 21.29 -19.74
N ARG A 144 -4.03 21.72 -18.56
CA ARG A 144 -3.61 21.11 -17.28
C ARG A 144 -3.87 19.60 -17.21
N GLN A 145 -4.98 19.13 -17.76
CA GLN A 145 -5.28 17.71 -17.83
C GLN A 145 -4.38 16.96 -18.83
N GLU A 146 -3.97 17.58 -19.93
CA GLU A 146 -3.02 16.97 -20.87
C GLU A 146 -1.64 16.82 -20.21
N VAL A 147 -1.17 17.89 -19.54
CA VAL A 147 0.08 17.85 -18.77
C VAL A 147 0.02 16.78 -17.68
N GLY A 148 -1.10 16.68 -16.93
CA GLY A 148 -1.30 15.65 -15.91
C GLY A 148 -1.26 14.23 -16.46
N LEU A 149 -1.93 13.99 -17.58
CA LEU A 149 -1.95 12.70 -18.28
C LEU A 149 -0.55 12.30 -18.76
N TRP A 150 0.13 13.18 -19.50
CA TRP A 150 1.44 12.89 -20.08
C TRP A 150 2.51 12.72 -19.01
N THR A 151 2.45 13.52 -17.94
CA THR A 151 3.39 13.40 -16.81
C THR A 151 3.19 12.08 -16.07
N GLY A 152 1.93 11.66 -15.84
CA GLY A 152 1.62 10.38 -15.21
C GLY A 152 2.14 9.20 -16.03
N ARG A 153 1.96 9.23 -17.34
CA ARG A 153 2.50 8.20 -18.26
C ARG A 153 4.03 8.21 -18.31
N ALA A 154 4.66 9.38 -18.36
CA ALA A 154 6.12 9.52 -18.36
C ALA A 154 6.77 8.94 -17.07
N LEU A 155 6.06 9.01 -15.94
CA LEU A 155 6.48 8.42 -14.67
C LEU A 155 6.12 6.93 -14.53
N GLY A 156 5.47 6.33 -15.54
CA GLY A 156 5.05 4.93 -15.51
C GLY A 156 3.93 4.64 -14.51
N LEU A 157 3.13 5.65 -14.15
CA LEU A 157 2.00 5.45 -13.24
C LEU A 157 0.95 4.54 -13.88
N LEU A 158 0.30 3.73 -13.05
CA LEU A 158 -0.84 2.93 -13.46
C LEU A 158 -2.13 3.74 -13.31
N PRO A 159 -3.05 3.70 -14.30
CA PRO A 159 -4.36 4.32 -14.17
C PRO A 159 -5.11 3.79 -12.93
N VAL A 160 -5.72 4.68 -12.14
CA VAL A 160 -6.49 4.29 -10.96
C VAL A 160 -7.88 3.82 -11.39
N PRO A 161 -8.29 2.58 -11.08
CA PRO A 161 -9.63 2.09 -11.39
C PRO A 161 -10.71 2.98 -10.78
N GLU A 162 -11.82 3.17 -11.48
CA GLU A 162 -12.91 4.09 -11.11
C GLU A 162 -13.35 3.96 -9.65
N VAL A 163 -13.55 2.73 -9.17
CA VAL A 163 -13.93 2.41 -7.79
C VAL A 163 -12.93 2.87 -6.72
N ARG A 164 -11.72 3.24 -7.12
CA ARG A 164 -10.67 3.77 -6.25
C ARG A 164 -10.40 5.23 -6.50
N GLN A 165 -11.07 5.95 -7.39
CA GLN A 165 -10.81 7.37 -7.61
C GLN A 165 -11.45 8.19 -6.47
N VAL A 166 -10.68 9.00 -5.76
CA VAL A 166 -11.15 9.79 -4.59
C VAL A 166 -10.54 11.20 -4.55
N ALA A 167 -9.32 11.38 -5.03
CA ALA A 167 -8.63 12.67 -5.01
C ALA A 167 -9.34 13.66 -5.94
N VAL A 168 -9.79 13.20 -7.11
CA VAL A 168 -10.50 14.02 -8.08
C VAL A 168 -11.85 14.53 -7.56
N PHE A 169 -12.47 13.84 -6.61
CA PHE A 169 -13.75 14.24 -6.00
C PHE A 169 -13.61 15.47 -5.09
N SER A 170 -12.40 15.85 -4.72
CA SER A 170 -12.14 17.11 -3.99
C SER A 170 -12.29 18.37 -4.85
N PHE A 171 -12.43 18.23 -6.17
CA PHE A 171 -12.54 19.35 -7.11
C PHE A 171 -13.95 19.50 -7.67
N ARG A 172 -14.46 20.74 -7.65
CA ARG A 172 -15.82 21.08 -8.11
C ARG A 172 -15.97 21.03 -9.63
N ASP A 173 -14.86 21.18 -10.35
CA ASP A 173 -14.78 21.22 -11.81
C ASP A 173 -14.26 19.91 -12.42
N ARG A 174 -14.33 18.80 -11.65
CA ARG A 174 -13.92 17.46 -12.09
C ARG A 174 -14.62 16.99 -13.36
N ASP A 175 -15.88 17.37 -13.56
CA ASP A 175 -16.68 16.95 -14.72
C ASP A 175 -16.19 17.63 -16.02
N ARG A 176 -15.27 18.60 -15.93
CA ARG A 176 -14.57 19.18 -17.10
C ARG A 176 -13.35 18.38 -17.54
N ILE A 177 -12.95 17.37 -16.77
CA ILE A 177 -11.89 16.43 -17.14
C ILE A 177 -12.44 15.49 -18.21
N ARG A 178 -11.65 15.21 -19.26
CA ARG A 178 -12.03 14.17 -20.23
C ARG A 178 -12.11 12.82 -19.52
N GLU A 179 -13.26 12.15 -19.61
CA GLU A 179 -13.56 10.92 -18.87
C GLU A 179 -12.47 9.84 -19.04
N ALA A 180 -12.00 9.63 -20.27
CA ALA A 180 -10.93 8.67 -20.58
C ALA A 180 -9.59 8.97 -19.89
N TRP A 181 -9.37 10.21 -19.41
CA TRP A 181 -8.15 10.65 -18.75
C TRP A 181 -8.27 10.63 -17.24
N LEU A 182 -9.49 10.57 -16.70
CA LEU A 182 -9.80 10.61 -15.27
C LEU A 182 -8.98 9.60 -14.44
N PRO A 183 -8.81 8.33 -14.85
CA PRO A 183 -7.97 7.36 -14.12
C PRO A 183 -6.51 7.79 -13.94
N MET A 184 -5.92 8.44 -14.96
CA MET A 184 -4.53 8.90 -14.90
C MET A 184 -4.41 10.24 -14.18
N ILE A 185 -5.40 11.13 -14.33
CA ILE A 185 -5.46 12.38 -13.56
C ILE A 185 -5.58 12.07 -12.06
N GLU A 186 -6.38 11.08 -11.67
CA GLU A 186 -6.43 10.61 -10.29
C GLU A 186 -5.06 10.13 -9.81
N ALA A 187 -4.34 9.34 -10.61
CA ALA A 187 -2.97 8.91 -10.28
C ALA A 187 -2.04 10.12 -10.08
N ALA A 188 -2.11 11.11 -10.98
CA ALA A 188 -1.29 12.32 -10.90
C ALA A 188 -1.60 13.18 -9.66
N LEU A 189 -2.87 13.24 -9.23
CA LEU A 189 -3.29 13.95 -8.02
C LEU A 189 -2.80 13.25 -6.75
N ARG A 190 -2.94 11.92 -6.67
CA ARG A 190 -2.49 11.11 -5.51
C ARG A 190 -0.99 11.17 -5.29
N GLU A 191 -0.26 11.15 -6.40
CA GLU A 191 1.20 11.18 -6.38
C GLU A 191 1.75 12.60 -6.15
N GLY A 192 0.89 13.61 -5.99
CA GLY A 192 1.30 14.99 -5.78
C GLY A 192 2.01 15.60 -6.99
N ILE A 193 1.72 15.11 -8.19
CA ILE A 193 2.25 15.66 -9.45
C ILE A 193 1.43 16.89 -9.85
N LEU A 194 0.11 16.73 -9.84
CA LEU A 194 -0.86 17.76 -10.14
C LEU A 194 -1.51 18.26 -8.83
N PHE A 195 -1.77 19.57 -8.74
CA PHE A 195 -2.49 20.20 -7.63
C PHE A 195 -3.63 21.06 -8.18
N GLY A 196 -4.60 21.41 -7.34
CA GLY A 196 -5.56 22.45 -7.65
C GLY A 196 -4.88 23.81 -7.87
N VAL A 197 -5.48 24.66 -8.70
CA VAL A 197 -5.08 26.07 -8.83
C VAL A 197 -5.53 26.88 -7.61
N SER A 198 -6.56 26.40 -6.91
CA SER A 198 -7.04 26.89 -5.63
C SER A 198 -7.75 25.75 -4.89
N PRO A 199 -8.06 25.90 -3.58
CA PRO A 199 -8.82 24.90 -2.85
C PRO A 199 -10.12 24.53 -3.57
N GLY A 200 -10.27 23.25 -3.93
CA GLY A 200 -11.46 22.71 -4.60
C GLY A 200 -11.59 23.03 -6.09
N GLN A 201 -10.58 23.60 -6.76
CA GLN A 201 -10.59 23.87 -8.20
C GLN A 201 -9.33 23.33 -8.90
N LEU A 202 -9.52 22.46 -9.90
CA LEU A 202 -8.42 21.88 -10.67
C LEU A 202 -8.06 22.69 -11.91
N ALA A 203 -9.06 23.32 -12.53
CA ALA A 203 -9.04 24.00 -13.81
C ALA A 203 -8.49 23.12 -14.95
N PRO A 204 -9.07 21.94 -15.23
CA PRO A 204 -8.44 20.92 -16.07
C PRO A 204 -8.15 21.39 -17.51
N GLN A 205 -8.98 22.25 -18.08
CA GLN A 205 -8.83 22.79 -19.44
C GLN A 205 -8.03 24.09 -19.50
N GLN A 206 -7.58 24.63 -18.36
CA GLN A 206 -6.77 25.84 -18.35
C GLN A 206 -5.38 25.54 -18.96
N PRO A 207 -4.84 26.41 -19.82
CA PRO A 207 -3.49 26.29 -20.30
C PRO A 207 -2.45 26.34 -19.18
N VAL A 208 -1.45 25.47 -19.24
CA VAL A 208 -0.30 25.50 -18.33
C VAL A 208 0.71 26.55 -18.79
N THR A 209 1.05 27.48 -17.89
CA THR A 209 2.10 28.48 -18.16
C THR A 209 3.48 27.85 -18.08
N ARG A 210 4.48 28.47 -18.71
CA ARG A 210 5.88 28.04 -18.64
C ARG A 210 6.40 27.98 -17.19
N SER A 211 5.99 28.91 -16.33
CA SER A 211 6.32 28.90 -14.90
C SER A 211 5.68 27.73 -14.14
N GLN A 212 4.43 27.41 -14.43
CA GLN A 212 3.74 26.25 -13.86
C GLN A 212 4.37 24.95 -14.32
N MET A 213 4.75 24.84 -15.61
CA MET A 213 5.48 23.66 -16.09
C MET A 213 6.83 23.53 -15.40
N ALA A 214 7.59 24.62 -15.25
CA ALA A 214 8.87 24.58 -14.54
C ALA A 214 8.71 24.07 -13.10
N ALA A 215 7.66 24.48 -12.40
CA ALA A 215 7.36 23.99 -11.07
C ALA A 215 6.95 22.50 -11.04
N ILE A 216 6.18 22.04 -12.03
CA ILE A 216 5.82 20.61 -12.17
C ILE A 216 7.08 19.79 -12.47
N ALA A 217 7.88 20.22 -13.44
CA ALA A 217 9.13 19.58 -13.85
C ALA A 217 10.10 19.47 -12.68
N ASP A 218 10.33 20.57 -11.95
CA ASP A 218 11.21 20.62 -10.78
C ASP A 218 10.75 19.67 -9.67
N ARG A 219 9.44 19.57 -9.44
CA ARG A 219 8.87 18.67 -8.44
C ARG A 219 9.05 17.19 -8.77
N ILE A 220 8.89 16.81 -10.04
CA ILE A 220 9.03 15.41 -10.47
C ILE A 220 10.47 15.03 -10.80
N ASN A 221 11.35 16.01 -10.99
CA ASN A 221 12.76 15.84 -11.33
C ASN A 221 13.46 14.76 -10.49
N PRO A 222 13.34 14.75 -9.14
CA PRO A 222 14.03 13.76 -8.30
C PRO A 222 13.58 12.32 -8.53
N ARG A 223 12.37 12.09 -9.09
CA ARG A 223 11.88 10.74 -9.44
C ARG A 223 12.49 10.22 -10.75
N LEU A 224 13.07 11.12 -11.55
CA LEU A 224 13.58 10.84 -12.89
C LEU A 224 15.09 11.04 -13.01
N THR A 225 15.78 11.50 -11.96
CA THR A 225 17.24 11.68 -11.94
C THR A 225 18.00 10.38 -12.24
N GLY A 226 17.48 9.24 -11.76
CA GLY A 226 18.04 7.92 -12.03
C GLY A 226 18.03 7.52 -13.52
N LEU A 227 17.22 8.16 -14.36
CA LEU A 227 17.22 7.92 -15.82
C LEU A 227 18.27 8.74 -16.57
N ARG A 228 18.88 9.75 -15.92
CA ARG A 228 19.79 10.73 -16.53
C ARG A 228 21.21 10.70 -16.01
N ASP A 229 21.55 9.70 -15.19
CA ASP A 229 22.82 9.66 -14.46
C ASP A 229 23.06 10.96 -13.67
N VAL A 230 21.98 11.46 -13.05
CA VAL A 230 22.01 12.63 -12.18
C VAL A 230 22.11 12.15 -10.74
N SER A 231 23.13 12.64 -10.03
CA SER A 231 23.33 12.40 -8.61
C SER A 231 23.39 13.72 -7.85
N GLU A 232 23.02 13.70 -6.57
CA GLU A 232 23.07 14.87 -5.71
C GLU A 232 23.55 14.51 -4.30
N PHE A 233 24.23 15.45 -3.66
CA PHE A 233 24.60 15.33 -2.26
C PHE A 233 24.61 16.70 -1.58
N ALA A 234 24.43 16.70 -0.26
CA ALA A 234 24.57 17.89 0.58
C ALA A 234 25.86 17.80 1.40
N GLY A 235 26.43 18.96 1.73
CA GLY A 235 27.64 19.02 2.53
C GLY A 235 28.02 20.44 2.93
N GLU A 236 29.18 20.55 3.58
CA GLU A 236 29.81 21.80 3.95
C GLU A 236 31.11 21.99 3.17
N LEU A 237 31.29 23.18 2.60
CA LEU A 237 32.55 23.56 1.98
C LEU A 237 33.59 23.84 3.09
N LEU A 238 34.58 22.98 3.25
CA LEU A 238 35.61 23.15 4.28
C LEU A 238 36.66 24.20 3.87
N GLN A 239 37.09 24.15 2.61
CA GLN A 239 38.10 25.08 2.08
C GLN A 239 38.10 25.04 0.55
N SER A 240 38.71 26.07 -0.05
CA SER A 240 39.08 26.09 -1.46
C SER A 240 40.60 26.31 -1.59
N ARG A 241 41.27 25.64 -2.52
CA ARG A 241 42.69 25.84 -2.80
C ARG A 241 42.97 25.96 -4.29
N VAL A 242 44.00 26.71 -4.66
CA VAL A 242 44.49 26.79 -6.04
C VAL A 242 45.61 25.77 -6.22
N ARG A 243 45.48 24.91 -7.23
CA ARG A 243 46.46 23.89 -7.60
C ARG A 243 47.06 24.20 -8.98
N ALA A 244 48.37 24.28 -9.06
CA ALA A 244 49.07 24.36 -10.35
C ALA A 244 48.98 23.00 -11.08
N ILE A 245 48.64 23.03 -12.35
CA ILE A 245 48.61 21.89 -13.26
C ILE A 245 49.32 22.23 -14.57
N PHE A 246 49.57 21.24 -15.41
CA PHE A 246 50.07 21.44 -16.77
C PHE A 246 49.08 20.88 -17.78
N ILE A 247 48.66 21.69 -18.75
CA ILE A 247 47.82 21.26 -19.87
C ILE A 247 48.64 21.45 -21.14
N ASN A 248 48.91 20.37 -21.88
CA ASN A 248 49.74 20.39 -23.09
C ASN A 248 51.11 21.07 -22.90
N GLY A 249 51.73 20.87 -21.73
CA GLY A 249 53.03 21.46 -21.39
C GLY A 249 53.00 22.93 -20.96
N GLN A 250 51.84 23.59 -20.96
CA GLN A 250 51.67 24.96 -20.47
C GLN A 250 51.17 24.96 -19.01
N PRO A 251 51.70 25.82 -18.14
CA PRO A 251 51.23 25.95 -16.77
C PRO A 251 49.80 26.51 -16.75
N ALA A 252 48.94 25.89 -15.95
CA ALA A 252 47.57 26.31 -15.74
C ALA A 252 47.17 26.13 -14.27
N GLN A 253 46.03 26.69 -13.87
CA GLN A 253 45.54 26.64 -12.50
C GLN A 253 44.14 26.00 -12.44
N VAL A 254 43.92 25.20 -11.40
CA VAL A 254 42.62 24.64 -11.05
C VAL A 254 42.29 25.05 -9.62
N VAL A 255 41.06 25.50 -9.39
CA VAL A 255 40.53 25.73 -8.04
C VAL A 255 39.82 24.45 -7.59
N GLU A 256 40.29 23.88 -6.48
CA GLU A 256 39.68 22.72 -5.81
C GLU A 256 38.87 23.15 -4.60
N TYR A 257 37.60 22.77 -4.57
CA TYR A 257 36.65 22.99 -3.49
C TYR A 257 36.48 21.69 -2.71
N LEU A 258 36.93 21.68 -1.45
CA LEU A 258 36.82 20.53 -0.56
C LEU A 258 35.46 20.56 0.15
N ILE A 259 34.61 19.58 -0.13
CA ILE A 259 33.31 19.42 0.51
C ILE A 259 33.32 18.18 1.39
N LEU A 260 32.92 18.37 2.65
CA LEU A 260 32.53 17.26 3.52
C LEU A 260 31.05 17.01 3.30
N ALA A 261 30.72 15.92 2.62
CA ALA A 261 29.35 15.51 2.42
C ALA A 261 28.72 15.05 3.75
N ASP A 262 27.41 15.19 3.89
CA ASP A 262 26.67 14.84 5.11
C ASP A 262 26.78 13.36 5.49
N ASN A 263 27.10 12.51 4.52
CA ASN A 263 27.37 11.08 4.73
C ASN A 263 28.81 10.82 5.21
N GLY A 264 29.61 11.86 5.49
CA GLY A 264 31.00 11.77 5.93
C GLY A 264 32.02 11.58 4.81
N GLN A 265 31.60 11.55 3.54
CA GLN A 265 32.51 11.43 2.41
C GLN A 265 33.18 12.76 2.09
N VAL A 266 34.45 12.68 1.67
CA VAL A 266 35.19 13.81 1.17
C VAL A 266 35.06 13.88 -0.35
N VAL A 267 34.56 15.01 -0.85
CA VAL A 267 34.34 15.27 -2.28
C VAL A 267 35.10 16.52 -2.70
N PHE A 268 35.73 16.47 -3.86
CA PHE A 268 36.42 17.61 -4.48
C PHE A 268 35.62 18.06 -5.70
N LEU A 269 35.22 19.34 -5.73
CA LEU A 269 34.75 19.98 -6.96
C LEU A 269 35.90 20.79 -7.58
N GLN A 270 36.06 20.71 -8.90
CA GLN A 270 37.15 21.37 -9.61
C GLN A 270 36.64 22.37 -10.64
N ALA A 271 37.14 23.61 -10.59
CA ALA A 271 37.00 24.61 -11.63
C ALA A 271 38.38 24.86 -12.27
N GLY A 272 38.51 24.56 -13.55
CA GLY A 272 39.75 24.68 -14.31
C GLY A 272 39.81 25.92 -15.21
N PRO A 273 40.83 26.03 -16.07
CA PRO A 273 41.03 27.20 -16.94
C PRO A 273 39.91 27.41 -17.95
N GLN A 274 39.24 26.32 -18.35
CA GLN A 274 38.13 26.33 -19.30
C GLN A 274 36.83 25.78 -18.70
N THR A 275 36.85 25.27 -17.46
CA THR A 275 35.70 24.60 -16.82
C THR A 275 35.33 25.29 -15.52
N ASP A 276 34.03 25.49 -15.28
CA ASP A 276 33.52 26.08 -14.04
C ASP A 276 32.14 25.46 -13.74
N PHE A 277 31.51 25.80 -12.62
CA PHE A 277 30.16 25.35 -12.29
C PHE A 277 29.35 26.49 -11.67
N ILE A 278 28.04 26.42 -11.85
CA ILE A 278 27.13 27.50 -11.45
C ILE A 278 26.83 27.38 -9.97
N VAL A 279 26.80 28.51 -9.26
CA VAL A 279 26.41 28.59 -7.85
C VAL A 279 25.11 29.37 -7.75
N ALA A 280 24.06 28.74 -7.24
CA ALA A 280 22.77 29.35 -7.01
C ALA A 280 22.64 29.77 -5.54
N LYS A 281 22.41 31.06 -5.28
CA LYS A 281 22.27 31.65 -3.94
C LYS A 281 20.96 32.40 -3.88
N ALA A 282 19.91 31.80 -3.30
CA ALA A 282 18.55 32.35 -3.18
C ALA A 282 18.06 33.12 -4.43
N GLN A 283 18.37 34.42 -4.50
CA GLN A 283 17.96 35.33 -5.58
C GLN A 283 19.07 35.68 -6.58
N SER A 284 20.20 34.96 -6.59
CA SER A 284 21.35 35.28 -7.45
C SER A 284 22.03 34.02 -7.98
N LEU A 285 22.56 34.11 -9.20
CA LEU A 285 23.39 33.07 -9.82
C LEU A 285 24.80 33.61 -10.03
N GLY A 286 25.81 32.82 -9.65
CA GLY A 286 27.23 33.10 -9.82
C GLY A 286 28.00 31.87 -10.33
N LEU A 287 29.32 31.99 -10.37
CA LEU A 287 30.25 30.88 -10.67
C LEU A 287 30.88 30.34 -9.37
N SER A 288 31.72 29.32 -9.47
CA SER A 288 32.33 28.64 -8.32
C SER A 288 33.05 29.59 -7.36
N GLY A 289 33.65 30.67 -7.88
CA GLY A 289 34.35 31.70 -7.10
C GLY A 289 33.48 32.46 -6.09
N THR A 290 32.16 32.27 -6.11
CA THR A 290 31.23 32.86 -5.14
C THR A 290 31.03 32.01 -3.88
N LEU A 291 31.59 30.78 -3.85
CA LEU A 291 31.60 29.92 -2.67
C LEU A 291 32.67 30.35 -1.67
N ALA A 292 32.34 30.28 -0.38
CA ALA A 292 33.26 30.52 0.72
C ALA A 292 33.26 29.35 1.71
N ALA A 293 34.41 29.14 2.38
CA ALA A 293 34.50 28.13 3.43
C ALA A 293 33.41 28.35 4.51
N GLY A 294 32.77 27.26 4.96
CA GLY A 294 31.59 27.26 5.82
C GLY A 294 30.26 27.33 5.07
N ASP A 295 30.24 27.53 3.75
CA ASP A 295 28.99 27.47 2.98
C ASP A 295 28.41 26.04 3.01
N ARG A 296 27.15 25.94 3.43
CA ARG A 296 26.34 24.73 3.26
C ARG A 296 25.80 24.66 1.84
N VAL A 297 26.07 23.55 1.18
CA VAL A 297 25.84 23.38 -0.25
C VAL A 297 25.06 22.11 -0.56
N ARG A 298 24.20 22.18 -1.57
CA ARG A 298 23.66 21.01 -2.29
C ARG A 298 24.28 20.99 -3.68
N VAL A 299 24.95 19.90 -4.01
CA VAL A 299 25.67 19.74 -5.28
C VAL A 299 24.87 18.81 -6.19
N VAL A 300 24.66 19.22 -7.44
CA VAL A 300 24.00 18.40 -8.46
C VAL A 300 25.00 18.06 -9.56
N ILE A 301 25.17 16.76 -9.81
CA ILE A 301 26.12 16.18 -10.75
C ILE A 301 25.33 15.43 -11.82
N GLU A 302 25.70 15.57 -13.08
CA GLU A 302 25.13 14.81 -14.20
C GLU A 302 26.27 14.35 -15.09
N GLN A 303 26.30 13.05 -15.39
CA GLN A 303 27.36 12.43 -16.20
C GLN A 303 28.78 12.71 -15.67
N GLY A 304 28.94 12.70 -14.34
CA GLY A 304 30.22 12.97 -13.67
C GLY A 304 30.68 14.43 -13.67
N GLN A 305 29.88 15.37 -14.16
CA GLN A 305 30.18 16.81 -14.13
C GLN A 305 29.25 17.59 -13.21
N VAL A 306 29.78 18.61 -12.54
CA VAL A 306 29.00 19.50 -11.68
C VAL A 306 28.14 20.41 -12.55
N ILE A 307 26.81 20.30 -12.46
CA ILE A 307 25.89 21.21 -13.16
C ILE A 307 25.81 22.52 -12.38
N TYR A 308 25.39 22.43 -11.13
CA TYR A 308 25.22 23.58 -10.25
C TYR A 308 25.31 23.18 -8.78
N VAL A 309 25.60 24.18 -7.96
CA VAL A 309 25.69 24.10 -6.51
C VAL A 309 24.69 25.10 -5.92
N GLU A 310 23.70 24.63 -5.16
CA GLU A 310 22.80 25.51 -4.42
C GLU A 310 23.40 25.82 -3.04
N ARG A 311 23.61 27.10 -2.77
CA ARG A 311 23.97 27.61 -1.46
C ARG A 311 22.71 27.80 -0.62
N ALA A 312 22.56 26.99 0.42
CA ALA A 312 21.40 27.09 1.31
C ALA A 312 21.36 28.48 1.97
N SER A 313 20.25 29.21 1.84
CA SER A 313 20.09 30.55 2.45
C SER A 313 19.33 30.46 3.76
N ALA A 314 19.92 31.02 4.83
CA ALA A 314 19.47 31.03 6.22
C ALA A 314 18.98 29.66 6.69
N LEU A 315 19.89 28.93 7.31
CA LEU A 315 19.72 27.57 7.79
C LEU A 315 18.36 27.42 8.47
N THR A 316 17.60 26.43 8.00
CA THR A 316 16.78 25.69 8.94
C THR A 316 17.77 25.01 9.88
N GLN A 317 18.01 25.61 11.04
CA GLN A 317 18.85 24.99 12.06
C GLN A 317 18.05 23.83 12.62
N ASN A 318 18.52 22.62 12.36
CA ASN A 318 17.98 21.42 12.96
C ASN A 318 18.67 21.22 14.30
N ILE A 319 17.94 21.44 15.39
CA ILE A 319 18.41 21.26 16.75
C ILE A 319 17.78 19.97 17.28
N PRO A 320 18.55 18.88 17.43
CA PRO A 320 18.13 17.73 18.22
C PRO A 320 17.93 18.18 19.66
N ALA A 321 16.78 17.85 20.23
CA ALA A 321 16.43 18.22 21.59
C ALA A 321 15.50 17.17 22.20
N VAL A 322 15.48 17.10 23.53
CA VAL A 322 14.53 16.27 24.27
C VAL A 322 13.45 17.17 24.87
N ILE A 323 12.19 16.88 24.62
CA ILE A 323 11.09 17.63 25.22
C ILE A 323 11.09 17.41 26.72
N ARG A 324 11.07 18.48 27.51
CA ARG A 324 10.89 18.42 28.97
C ARG A 324 9.48 18.79 29.40
N GLN A 325 8.85 19.72 28.68
CA GLN A 325 7.49 20.18 28.99
C GLN A 325 6.77 20.62 27.71
N VAL A 326 5.46 20.37 27.65
CA VAL A 326 4.56 20.83 26.58
C VAL A 326 3.40 21.61 27.22
N ASP A 327 3.26 22.90 26.91
CA ASP A 327 2.11 23.72 27.30
C ASP A 327 1.21 23.95 26.08
N SER A 328 0.16 23.14 25.97
CA SER A 328 -0.80 23.20 24.88
C SER A 328 -1.68 24.46 24.89
N ALA A 329 -1.85 25.12 26.05
CA ALA A 329 -2.66 26.33 26.18
C ALA A 329 -1.89 27.57 25.71
N ARG A 330 -0.60 27.66 26.00
CA ARG A 330 0.29 28.74 25.56
C ARG A 330 0.98 28.48 24.22
N ARG A 331 0.82 27.26 23.68
CA ARG A 331 1.49 26.72 22.48
C ARG A 331 3.01 26.82 22.59
N GLU A 332 3.55 26.28 23.67
CA GLU A 332 4.97 26.38 24.01
C GLU A 332 5.54 24.99 24.32
N ILE A 333 6.78 24.75 23.89
CA ILE A 333 7.55 23.56 24.26
C ILE A 333 8.85 23.99 24.94
N THR A 334 9.22 23.31 26.01
CA THR A 334 10.52 23.49 26.69
C THR A 334 11.37 22.27 26.41
N VAL A 335 12.58 22.49 25.91
CA VAL A 335 13.45 21.41 25.45
C VAL A 335 14.86 21.49 26.03
N ASP A 336 15.49 20.32 26.10
CA ASP A 336 16.88 20.12 26.49
C ASP A 336 17.72 19.87 25.23
N THR A 337 18.53 20.85 24.85
CA THR A 337 19.45 20.75 23.69
C THR A 337 20.76 20.18 24.20
N GLN A 338 21.32 19.15 23.54
CA GLN A 338 22.36 18.23 24.05
C GLN A 338 23.62 18.83 24.75
N ASN A 339 23.83 20.15 24.78
CA ASN A 339 24.88 20.84 25.56
C ASN A 339 24.51 22.31 25.97
N GLY A 340 23.23 22.63 26.22
CA GLY A 340 22.76 24.01 26.50
C GLY A 340 21.76 24.15 27.65
N PRO A 341 21.46 25.38 28.12
CA PRO A 341 20.41 25.61 29.12
C PRO A 341 19.03 25.23 28.56
N LEU A 342 18.10 24.86 29.45
CA LEU A 342 16.71 24.61 29.07
C LEU A 342 16.14 25.82 28.34
N THR A 343 15.66 25.60 27.12
CA THR A 343 15.20 26.66 26.23
C THR A 343 13.74 26.43 25.88
N SER A 344 12.92 27.48 25.95
CA SER A 344 11.49 27.43 25.62
C SER A 344 11.21 28.08 24.28
N PHE A 345 10.39 27.41 23.45
CA PHE A 345 10.03 27.84 22.12
C PHE A 345 8.51 27.95 21.98
N ARG A 346 8.04 29.12 21.52
CA ARG A 346 6.64 29.35 21.20
C ARG A 346 6.32 28.92 19.76
N LEU A 347 5.28 28.11 19.59
CA LEU A 347 4.88 27.52 18.32
C LEU A 347 3.68 28.26 17.72
N ASN A 348 3.86 28.87 16.54
CA ASN A 348 2.77 29.52 15.81
C ASN A 348 1.81 28.50 15.15
N SER A 349 0.71 28.97 14.55
CA SER A 349 -0.30 28.12 13.89
C SER A 349 0.17 27.43 12.60
N GLN A 350 1.32 27.80 12.06
CA GLN A 350 1.86 27.32 10.79
C GLN A 350 3.02 26.32 10.97
N VAL A 351 3.43 26.03 12.21
CA VAL A 351 4.46 25.01 12.50
C VAL A 351 3.96 23.64 12.07
N LEU A 352 4.75 22.97 11.22
CA LEU A 352 4.49 21.60 10.82
C LEU A 352 5.04 20.65 11.89
N ILE A 353 4.17 19.86 12.52
CA ILE A 353 4.56 18.85 13.50
C ILE A 353 4.42 17.49 12.84
N LYS A 354 5.49 16.70 12.87
CA LYS A 354 5.54 15.36 12.28
C LYS A 354 6.07 14.35 13.27
N MET A 355 5.55 13.13 13.19
CA MET A 355 5.97 11.98 13.98
C MET A 355 6.20 10.80 13.01
N ASP A 356 7.43 10.30 12.91
CA ASP A 356 7.86 9.24 11.98
C ASP A 356 7.28 9.40 10.55
N SER A 357 7.40 10.62 10.01
CA SER A 357 6.92 11.06 8.69
C SER A 357 5.41 11.33 8.52
N ARG A 358 4.56 11.08 9.52
CA ARG A 358 3.11 11.41 9.52
C ARG A 358 2.83 12.78 10.15
N ASP A 359 1.75 13.43 9.73
CA ASP A 359 1.32 14.70 10.35
C ASP A 359 0.80 14.45 11.77
N ALA A 360 1.20 15.31 12.70
CA ALA A 360 0.84 15.25 14.11
C ALA A 360 0.46 16.64 14.64
N SER A 361 -0.08 16.71 15.85
CA SER A 361 -0.46 17.93 16.54
C SER A 361 0.39 18.15 17.80
N LEU A 362 0.34 19.37 18.35
CA LEU A 362 1.08 19.69 19.59
C LEU A 362 0.67 18.81 20.77
N ARG A 363 -0.56 18.31 20.78
CA ARG A 363 -1.08 17.44 21.85
C ARG A 363 -0.51 16.02 21.79
N ASP A 364 0.09 15.66 20.67
CA ASP A 364 0.65 14.32 20.44
C ASP A 364 2.12 14.24 20.88
N LEU A 365 2.74 15.37 21.25
CA LEU A 365 4.11 15.42 21.76
C LEU A 365 4.15 15.15 23.26
N LEU A 366 5.10 14.33 23.71
CA LEU A 366 5.23 13.94 25.11
C LEU A 366 6.55 14.42 25.73
N PRO A 367 6.58 14.76 27.03
CA PRO A 367 7.83 14.91 27.78
C PRO A 367 8.69 13.64 27.71
N GLY A 368 10.00 13.81 27.51
CA GLY A 368 10.99 12.75 27.34
C GLY A 368 11.26 12.37 25.88
N GLN A 369 10.49 12.91 24.94
CA GLN A 369 10.60 12.56 23.51
C GLN A 369 11.73 13.31 22.80
N GLU A 370 12.51 12.60 21.99
CA GLU A 370 13.50 13.21 21.11
C GLU A 370 12.81 13.86 19.90
N VAL A 371 13.18 15.10 19.64
CA VAL A 371 12.69 15.88 18.51
C VAL A 371 13.84 16.58 17.81
N ILE A 372 13.69 16.76 16.51
CA ILE A 372 14.49 17.69 15.75
C ILE A 372 13.65 18.94 15.53
N LEU A 373 14.05 20.03 16.17
CA LEU A 373 13.46 21.35 15.93
C LEU A 373 14.14 21.96 14.71
N SER A 374 13.34 22.32 13.71
CA SER A 374 13.79 23.05 12.53
C SER A 374 13.48 24.53 12.73
N LEU A 375 14.51 25.36 12.93
CA LEU A 375 14.38 26.79 13.19
C LEU A 375 14.83 27.63 12.00
N LYS A 376 14.08 28.68 11.67
CA LYS A 376 14.51 29.72 10.73
C LYS A 376 14.70 31.02 11.49
N GLY A 377 15.95 31.35 11.85
CA GLY A 377 16.22 32.35 12.89
C GLY A 377 15.78 31.81 14.26
N ASP A 378 15.06 32.61 15.06
CA ASP A 378 14.55 32.19 16.38
C ASP A 378 13.18 31.49 16.32
N GLN A 379 12.62 31.32 15.12
CA GLN A 379 11.29 30.80 14.92
C GLN A 379 11.32 29.33 14.54
N VAL A 380 10.64 28.48 15.33
CA VAL A 380 10.41 27.08 14.98
C VAL A 380 9.44 27.01 13.80
N ILE A 381 9.86 26.37 12.71
CA ILE A 381 9.04 26.17 11.50
C ILE A 381 8.58 24.72 11.34
N ARG A 382 9.29 23.77 11.94
CA ARG A 382 8.92 22.35 11.97
C ARG A 382 9.41 21.69 13.26
N VAL A 383 8.61 20.76 13.78
CA VAL A 383 8.99 19.84 14.86
C VAL A 383 8.91 18.44 14.29
N GLN A 384 10.05 17.77 14.17
CA GLN A 384 10.12 16.37 13.76
C GLN A 384 10.36 15.52 15.00
N ALA A 385 9.30 14.92 15.52
CA ALA A 385 9.39 13.93 16.58
C ALA A 385 9.78 12.57 15.98
N ILE A 386 10.66 11.88 16.70
CA ILE A 386 11.12 10.53 16.39
C ILE A 386 10.56 9.63 17.50
N LEU A 387 9.92 8.51 17.15
CA LEU A 387 9.82 7.40 18.10
C LEU A 387 11.09 6.57 18.01
N GLU A 388 12.11 6.92 18.80
CA GLU A 388 13.25 6.04 19.09
C GLU A 388 13.46 5.94 20.59
N ASP A 389 13.76 4.71 21.04
CA ASP A 389 14.03 4.35 22.42
C ASP A 389 15.35 4.97 22.94
N LEU A 390 15.22 5.89 23.91
CA LEU A 390 16.01 6.02 25.16
C LEU A 390 17.56 6.16 25.13
N MET A 391 18.03 7.37 25.44
CA MET A 391 19.18 7.83 26.27
C MET A 391 20.60 7.15 26.22
N PRO A 392 21.70 7.93 26.21
CA PRO A 392 23.08 7.43 26.37
C PRO A 392 23.35 6.80 27.75
N GLY A 393 23.87 5.56 27.75
CA GLY A 393 24.07 4.70 28.92
C GLY A 393 23.51 3.28 28.70
N TYR A 394 22.66 3.13 27.69
CA TYR A 394 22.04 1.88 27.31
C TYR A 394 23.00 0.99 26.49
N ARG A 395 23.26 -0.24 26.95
CA ARG A 395 23.89 -1.27 26.12
C ARG A 395 22.79 -1.93 25.30
N GLN A 396 22.95 -2.00 23.99
CA GLN A 396 21.98 -2.69 23.13
C GLN A 396 21.77 -4.13 23.60
N PRO A 397 20.55 -4.53 23.98
CA PRO A 397 20.21 -5.93 24.15
C PRO A 397 20.35 -6.59 22.77
N GLN A 398 20.94 -7.78 22.73
CA GLN A 398 20.98 -8.55 21.49
C GLN A 398 19.57 -8.73 20.95
N GLN A 399 19.38 -8.38 19.68
CA GLN A 399 18.11 -8.54 18.99
C GLN A 399 18.09 -9.89 18.28
N PHE A 400 16.95 -10.56 18.33
CA PHE A 400 16.73 -11.83 17.66
C PHE A 400 15.57 -11.70 16.69
N ALA A 401 15.76 -12.21 15.48
CA ALA A 401 14.67 -12.39 14.53
C ALA A 401 13.97 -13.72 14.84
N VAL A 402 12.67 -13.67 15.09
CA VAL A 402 11.82 -14.84 15.32
C VAL A 402 10.81 -14.91 14.20
N THR A 403 10.67 -16.07 13.57
CA THR A 403 9.61 -16.30 12.56
C THR A 403 8.70 -17.39 13.04
N GLY A 404 7.38 -17.17 12.99
CA GLY A 404 6.43 -18.21 13.33
C GLY A 404 4.98 -17.77 13.16
N ARG A 405 4.04 -18.65 13.50
CA ARG A 405 2.61 -18.35 13.40
C ARG A 405 2.07 -17.75 14.69
N LEU A 406 1.29 -16.68 14.56
CA LEU A 406 0.56 -16.07 15.65
C LEU A 406 -0.47 -17.07 16.23
N ARG A 407 -0.39 -17.32 17.53
CA ARG A 407 -1.35 -18.14 18.29
C ARG A 407 -2.33 -17.27 19.03
N GLU A 408 -1.79 -16.34 19.77
CA GLU A 408 -2.57 -15.48 20.65
C GLU A 408 -2.01 -14.08 20.57
N ILE A 409 -2.89 -13.10 20.67
CA ILE A 409 -2.52 -11.70 20.78
C ILE A 409 -3.39 -11.05 21.85
N SER A 410 -2.74 -10.36 22.77
CA SER A 410 -3.37 -9.64 23.87
C SER A 410 -2.78 -8.23 23.97
N ALA A 411 -3.36 -7.39 24.81
CA ALA A 411 -2.80 -6.06 25.08
C ALA A 411 -1.42 -6.09 25.76
N ARG A 412 -0.96 -7.24 26.28
CA ARG A 412 0.29 -7.38 27.04
C ARG A 412 1.36 -8.22 26.33
N GLY A 413 1.01 -8.93 25.26
CA GLY A 413 1.92 -9.87 24.61
C GLY A 413 1.30 -10.65 23.47
N LEU A 414 2.14 -11.34 22.71
CA LEU A 414 1.73 -12.23 21.63
C LEU A 414 2.48 -13.57 21.70
N THR A 415 1.77 -14.65 21.38
CA THR A 415 2.31 -16.01 21.39
C THR A 415 2.57 -16.45 19.96
N VAL A 416 3.79 -16.93 19.68
CA VAL A 416 4.19 -17.42 18.36
C VAL A 416 4.63 -18.87 18.45
N LEU A 417 4.08 -19.71 17.55
CA LEU A 417 4.59 -21.05 17.30
C LEU A 417 5.70 -21.01 16.24
N SER A 418 6.91 -21.39 16.61
CA SER A 418 8.07 -21.53 15.72
C SER A 418 8.70 -22.91 15.90
N SER A 419 8.87 -23.67 14.81
CA SER A 419 9.54 -24.98 14.81
C SER A 419 9.06 -25.94 15.92
N GLN A 420 7.74 -26.01 16.14
CA GLN A 420 7.09 -26.81 17.20
C GLN A 420 7.31 -26.35 18.65
N THR A 421 7.88 -25.16 18.84
CA THR A 421 8.00 -24.53 20.17
C THR A 421 7.17 -23.25 20.24
N GLU A 422 6.29 -23.16 21.23
CA GLU A 422 5.55 -21.94 21.52
C GLU A 422 6.37 -21.02 22.40
N ARG A 423 6.40 -19.74 22.04
CA ARG A 423 7.04 -18.71 22.83
C ARG A 423 6.13 -17.50 22.89
N THR A 424 5.92 -17.00 24.11
CA THR A 424 5.20 -15.75 24.35
C THR A 424 6.21 -14.62 24.38
N TYR A 425 5.88 -13.52 23.72
CA TYR A 425 6.68 -12.31 23.67
C TYR A 425 5.87 -11.13 24.19
N THR A 426 6.52 -10.24 24.93
CA THR A 426 5.87 -9.09 25.57
C THR A 426 5.69 -7.97 24.56
N LEU A 427 4.50 -7.39 24.49
CA LEU A 427 4.24 -6.21 23.65
C LEU A 427 4.46 -4.95 24.48
N THR A 428 5.13 -3.95 23.88
CA THR A 428 5.37 -2.65 24.50
C THR A 428 4.58 -1.57 23.77
N GLY A 429 4.42 -0.40 24.39
CA GLY A 429 3.71 0.75 23.76
C GLY A 429 4.38 1.29 22.49
N VAL A 430 5.57 0.79 22.14
CA VAL A 430 6.39 1.18 20.98
C VAL A 430 6.47 0.06 19.92
N THR A 431 5.87 -1.12 20.14
CA THR A 431 5.92 -2.22 19.17
C THR A 431 5.30 -1.82 17.83
N GLN A 432 6.10 -1.75 16.77
CA GLN A 432 5.61 -1.43 15.42
C GLN A 432 5.04 -2.65 14.72
N VAL A 433 3.81 -2.58 14.21
CA VAL A 433 3.19 -3.67 13.44
C VAL A 433 3.09 -3.27 11.97
N LEU A 434 3.72 -4.04 11.10
CA LEU A 434 3.81 -3.78 9.67
C LEU A 434 3.24 -4.94 8.86
N ARG A 435 2.67 -4.64 7.70
CA ARG A 435 2.25 -5.60 6.67
C ARG A 435 2.77 -5.09 5.33
N GLN A 436 3.64 -5.85 4.68
CA GLN A 436 4.31 -5.44 3.42
C GLN A 436 4.95 -4.04 3.52
N GLY A 437 5.63 -3.77 4.63
CA GLY A 437 6.28 -2.48 4.90
C GLY A 437 5.35 -1.31 5.24
N ARG A 438 4.03 -1.51 5.36
CA ARG A 438 3.06 -0.49 5.78
C ARG A 438 2.60 -0.73 7.23
N PRO A 439 2.50 0.30 8.09
CA PRO A 439 1.97 0.10 9.43
C PRO A 439 0.50 -0.28 9.43
N VAL A 440 0.14 -1.26 10.26
CA VAL A 440 -1.23 -1.75 10.50
C VAL A 440 -1.50 -1.77 12.00
N GLU A 441 -2.76 -1.74 12.42
CA GLU A 441 -3.06 -1.83 13.86
C GLU A 441 -2.80 -3.25 14.39
N LEU A 442 -2.42 -3.37 15.66
CA LEU A 442 -2.20 -4.66 16.32
C LEU A 442 -3.45 -5.57 16.22
N GLY A 443 -4.65 -4.99 16.31
CA GLY A 443 -5.92 -5.72 16.15
C GLY A 443 -6.22 -6.20 14.73
N GLU A 444 -5.44 -5.77 13.72
CA GLU A 444 -5.54 -6.30 12.36
C GLU A 444 -4.78 -7.62 12.17
N LEU A 445 -3.91 -7.98 13.13
CA LEU A 445 -3.29 -9.29 13.15
C LEU A 445 -4.32 -10.35 13.54
N LYS A 446 -4.32 -11.46 12.82
CA LYS A 446 -5.23 -12.58 13.09
C LYS A 446 -4.44 -13.82 13.47
N THR A 447 -4.97 -14.60 14.40
CA THR A 447 -4.44 -15.92 14.73
C THR A 447 -4.24 -16.78 13.46
N GLY A 448 -3.16 -17.56 13.43
CA GLY A 448 -2.68 -18.32 12.27
C GLY A 448 -1.80 -17.54 11.30
N GLU A 449 -1.69 -16.22 11.45
CA GLU A 449 -0.85 -15.38 10.58
C GLU A 449 0.65 -15.63 10.81
N VAL A 450 1.43 -15.70 9.74
CA VAL A 450 2.90 -15.82 9.84
C VAL A 450 3.49 -14.44 10.12
N LEU A 451 4.22 -14.33 11.22
CA LEU A 451 4.88 -13.13 11.69
C LEU A 451 6.39 -13.29 11.64
N TRP A 452 7.05 -12.20 11.28
CA TRP A 452 8.47 -11.98 11.52
C TRP A 452 8.60 -10.96 12.65
N LEU A 453 9.07 -11.40 13.81
CA LEU A 453 9.28 -10.55 14.98
C LEU A 453 10.76 -10.16 15.09
N LEU A 454 10.99 -8.92 15.47
CA LEU A 454 12.26 -8.48 16.03
C LEU A 454 12.08 -8.32 17.54
N VAL A 455 12.81 -9.11 18.33
CA VAL A 455 12.67 -9.15 19.79
C VAL A 455 14.01 -8.86 20.48
N ASN A 456 13.98 -8.25 21.66
CA ASN A 456 15.17 -8.03 22.49
C ASN A 456 15.50 -9.23 23.40
N GLN A 457 16.51 -9.11 24.26
CA GLN A 457 16.93 -10.19 25.18
C GLN A 457 15.88 -10.48 26.26
N GLU A 458 15.05 -9.50 26.58
CA GLU A 458 13.96 -9.54 27.56
C GLU A 458 12.66 -10.11 26.96
N GLN A 459 12.70 -10.62 25.71
CA GLN A 459 11.55 -11.15 24.96
C GLN A 459 10.48 -10.09 24.64
N GLU A 460 10.82 -8.82 24.67
CA GLU A 460 9.94 -7.73 24.23
C GLU A 460 10.00 -7.58 22.72
N VAL A 461 8.85 -7.36 22.11
CA VAL A 461 8.70 -7.23 20.66
C VAL A 461 8.93 -5.78 20.25
N LEU A 462 9.99 -5.53 19.49
CA LEU A 462 10.32 -4.21 18.95
C LEU A 462 9.55 -3.96 17.64
N ARG A 463 9.42 -5.00 16.81
CA ARG A 463 8.71 -4.92 15.53
C ARG A 463 8.05 -6.25 15.17
N ILE A 464 6.86 -6.16 14.60
CA ILE A 464 6.12 -7.27 13.98
C ILE A 464 6.00 -6.95 12.50
N GLU A 465 6.39 -7.89 11.66
CA GLU A 465 6.11 -7.85 10.23
C GLU A 465 5.25 -9.06 9.85
N ALA A 466 3.97 -8.80 9.59
CA ALA A 466 3.04 -9.79 9.11
C ALA A 466 3.27 -10.06 7.62
N ALA A 467 3.40 -11.35 7.28
CA ALA A 467 3.45 -11.77 5.88
C ALA A 467 2.16 -11.33 5.17
N GLY A 468 2.28 -10.74 3.97
CA GLY A 468 1.13 -10.28 3.18
C GLY A 468 0.16 -11.40 2.76
N PRO A 469 -0.76 -11.14 1.81
CA PRO A 469 -1.77 -12.11 1.33
C PRO A 469 -1.21 -13.48 0.88
N ALA A 470 0.09 -13.56 0.64
CA ALA A 470 0.89 -14.76 0.35
C ALA A 470 0.90 -15.84 1.46
N SER A 471 0.36 -15.56 2.65
CA SER A 471 0.23 -16.52 3.76
C SER A 471 -1.12 -17.25 3.82
N ARG A 472 -2.09 -16.91 2.96
CA ARG A 472 -3.41 -17.57 2.92
C ARG A 472 -3.29 -19.00 2.38
N VAL A 473 -4.02 -19.91 2.98
CA VAL A 473 -4.25 -21.26 2.45
C VAL A 473 -5.05 -21.12 1.17
N THR A 474 -4.43 -21.44 0.04
CA THR A 474 -5.04 -21.35 -1.30
C THR A 474 -5.64 -22.67 -1.75
N GLY A 475 -5.32 -23.77 -1.07
CA GLY A 475 -5.84 -25.09 -1.41
C GLY A 475 -5.63 -26.11 -0.30
N ILE A 476 -6.59 -27.02 -0.22
CA ILE A 476 -6.48 -28.26 0.53
C ILE A 476 -6.46 -29.40 -0.46
N TYR A 477 -5.46 -30.27 -0.38
CA TYR A 477 -5.32 -31.41 -1.26
C TYR A 477 -5.26 -32.72 -0.47
N LYS A 478 -5.56 -33.81 -1.16
CA LYS A 478 -5.09 -35.14 -0.81
C LYS A 478 -4.38 -35.74 -2.01
N GLY A 479 -3.34 -36.53 -1.79
CA GLY A 479 -2.64 -37.23 -2.86
C GLY A 479 -1.73 -38.31 -2.31
N ARG A 480 -1.41 -39.31 -3.14
CA ARG A 480 -0.46 -40.35 -2.80
C ARG A 480 0.96 -39.81 -2.93
N LEU A 481 1.77 -39.97 -1.89
CA LEU A 481 3.16 -39.50 -1.88
C LEU A 481 4.05 -40.43 -2.71
N ASP A 482 4.55 -39.94 -3.85
CA ASP A 482 5.40 -40.74 -4.74
C ASP A 482 6.89 -40.56 -4.40
N GLN A 483 7.32 -39.31 -4.25
CA GLN A 483 8.73 -38.96 -4.02
C GLN A 483 8.87 -37.78 -3.07
N VAL A 484 9.92 -37.81 -2.26
CA VAL A 484 10.39 -36.67 -1.47
C VAL A 484 11.86 -36.46 -1.80
N ASN A 485 12.23 -35.21 -2.11
CA ASN A 485 13.61 -34.76 -2.22
C ASN A 485 13.94 -33.88 -0.99
N PRO A 486 14.59 -34.42 0.05
CA PRO A 486 14.89 -33.66 1.26
C PRO A 486 15.84 -32.48 1.01
N ALA A 487 16.79 -32.62 0.08
CA ALA A 487 17.77 -31.58 -0.23
C ALA A 487 17.13 -30.37 -0.92
N ALA A 488 16.21 -30.62 -1.86
CA ALA A 488 15.44 -29.56 -2.52
C ALA A 488 14.19 -29.13 -1.73
N ARG A 489 13.86 -29.82 -0.63
CA ARG A 489 12.59 -29.70 0.11
C ARG A 489 11.37 -29.75 -0.80
N GLN A 490 11.32 -30.75 -1.67
CA GLN A 490 10.21 -30.95 -2.60
C GLN A 490 9.54 -32.31 -2.39
N ALA A 491 8.23 -32.36 -2.62
CA ALA A 491 7.46 -33.60 -2.63
C ALA A 491 6.60 -33.70 -3.90
N VAL A 492 6.49 -34.91 -4.43
CA VAL A 492 5.69 -35.23 -5.62
C VAL A 492 4.54 -36.14 -5.21
N PHE A 493 3.33 -35.77 -5.64
CA PHE A 493 2.11 -36.50 -5.34
C PHE A 493 1.40 -36.95 -6.61
N SER A 494 0.86 -38.17 -6.59
CA SER A 494 -0.06 -38.71 -7.59
C SER A 494 -1.48 -38.82 -7.05
N GLN A 495 -2.45 -39.13 -7.93
CA GLN A 495 -3.86 -39.31 -7.57
C GLN A 495 -4.44 -38.13 -6.77
N VAL A 496 -4.04 -36.93 -7.16
CA VAL A 496 -4.30 -35.72 -6.39
C VAL A 496 -5.77 -35.35 -6.52
N SER A 497 -6.39 -35.01 -5.40
CA SER A 497 -7.71 -34.36 -5.38
C SER A 497 -7.62 -33.08 -4.58
N GLN A 498 -8.35 -32.05 -5.01
CA GLN A 498 -8.53 -30.80 -4.29
C GLN A 498 -9.85 -30.83 -3.52
N PHE A 499 -9.83 -30.40 -2.28
CA PHE A 499 -11.05 -30.19 -1.51
C PHE A 499 -11.64 -28.84 -1.85
N ASP A 500 -12.90 -28.84 -2.25
CA ASP A 500 -13.58 -27.70 -2.83
C ASP A 500 -15.07 -27.78 -2.52
N LEU A 501 -15.60 -26.77 -1.82
CA LEU A 501 -17.02 -26.61 -1.47
C LEU A 501 -17.69 -27.90 -0.93
N GLY A 502 -17.02 -28.58 0.00
CA GLY A 502 -17.55 -29.79 0.63
C GLY A 502 -17.38 -31.06 -0.23
N SER A 503 -16.50 -31.07 -1.22
CA SER A 503 -16.28 -32.25 -2.07
C SER A 503 -14.82 -32.39 -2.52
N TRP A 504 -14.38 -33.63 -2.73
CA TRP A 504 -13.07 -33.91 -3.34
C TRP A 504 -13.20 -33.94 -4.86
N ARG A 505 -12.37 -33.16 -5.55
CA ARG A 505 -12.32 -33.10 -7.01
C ARG A 505 -10.97 -33.61 -7.53
N PRO A 506 -10.95 -34.63 -8.40
CA PRO A 506 -9.71 -35.10 -9.00
C PRO A 506 -8.99 -33.99 -9.76
N ARG A 507 -7.68 -33.89 -9.58
CA ARG A 507 -6.77 -33.03 -10.33
C ARG A 507 -5.91 -33.90 -11.23
N ALA A 508 -5.89 -33.62 -12.52
CA ALA A 508 -5.11 -34.39 -13.48
C ALA A 508 -3.61 -34.15 -13.31
N GLY A 509 -2.81 -35.21 -13.46
CA GLY A 509 -1.35 -35.16 -13.44
C GLY A 509 -0.71 -35.31 -12.05
N LEU A 510 0.62 -35.20 -12.03
CA LEU A 510 1.42 -35.17 -10.81
C LEU A 510 1.41 -33.76 -10.23
N LEU A 511 1.38 -33.65 -8.91
CA LEU A 511 1.55 -32.38 -8.19
C LEU A 511 2.91 -32.36 -7.52
N THR A 512 3.80 -31.50 -8.00
CA THR A 512 5.09 -31.22 -7.35
C THR A 512 4.95 -29.96 -6.51
N LEU A 513 5.19 -30.08 -5.21
CA LEU A 513 5.13 -28.96 -4.27
C LEU A 513 6.49 -28.72 -3.62
N ASP A 514 6.84 -27.45 -3.48
CA ASP A 514 7.86 -27.05 -2.53
C ASP A 514 7.30 -27.17 -1.11
N LEU A 515 8.13 -27.55 -0.16
CA LEU A 515 7.80 -27.64 1.25
C LEU A 515 8.40 -26.43 1.97
N SER A 516 7.54 -25.63 2.60
CA SER A 516 7.96 -24.48 3.40
C SER A 516 9.04 -24.90 4.43
N PRO A 517 10.04 -24.05 4.74
CA PRO A 517 10.98 -24.28 5.83
C PRO A 517 10.29 -24.61 7.17
N ALA A 518 9.14 -24.00 7.42
CA ALA A 518 8.30 -24.20 8.59
C ALA A 518 7.12 -25.17 8.35
N ALA A 519 7.18 -26.00 7.30
CA ALA A 519 6.12 -26.97 7.03
C ALA A 519 6.02 -27.98 8.18
N GLU A 520 4.81 -28.13 8.72
CA GLU A 520 4.53 -29.10 9.77
C GLU A 520 4.09 -30.42 9.16
N MET A 521 4.62 -31.53 9.65
CA MET A 521 4.31 -32.86 9.13
C MET A 521 3.91 -33.75 10.29
N PHE A 522 2.80 -34.46 10.14
CA PHE A 522 2.23 -35.28 11.21
C PHE A 522 1.79 -36.66 10.72
N SER A 523 1.95 -37.64 11.60
CA SER A 523 1.28 -38.95 11.53
C SER A 523 0.45 -39.11 12.78
N GLY A 524 -0.88 -39.00 12.67
CA GLY A 524 -1.73 -38.77 13.84
C GLY A 524 -1.38 -37.43 14.50
N ASN A 525 -1.25 -37.36 15.83
CA ASN A 525 -0.79 -36.17 16.55
C ASN A 525 0.73 -36.15 16.75
N ARG A 526 1.45 -37.16 16.25
CA ARG A 526 2.91 -37.24 16.37
C ARG A 526 3.56 -36.43 15.25
N PRO A 527 4.38 -35.41 15.56
CA PRO A 527 5.17 -34.73 14.54
C PRO A 527 6.19 -35.69 13.93
N ILE A 528 6.42 -35.56 12.64
CA ILE A 528 7.39 -36.37 11.87
C ILE A 528 8.34 -35.47 11.09
N SER A 529 9.57 -35.94 10.86
CA SER A 529 10.56 -35.17 10.09
C SER A 529 10.41 -35.36 8.59
N LEU A 530 11.02 -34.48 7.78
CA LEU A 530 11.06 -34.63 6.32
C LEU A 530 11.77 -35.93 5.89
N ALA A 531 12.80 -36.34 6.64
CA ALA A 531 13.52 -37.58 6.38
C ALA A 531 12.64 -38.80 6.67
N GLU A 532 11.90 -38.78 7.79
CA GLU A 532 10.92 -39.83 8.12
C GLU A 532 9.82 -39.91 7.06
N MET A 533 9.28 -38.77 6.61
CA MET A 533 8.32 -38.70 5.50
C MET A 533 8.87 -39.39 4.24
N ALA A 534 10.12 -39.09 3.87
CA ALA A 534 10.77 -39.63 2.69
C ALA A 534 11.05 -41.16 2.77
N GLN A 535 11.23 -41.69 3.98
CA GLN A 535 11.64 -43.08 4.20
C GLN A 535 10.48 -44.01 4.54
N GLN A 536 9.49 -43.54 5.32
CA GLN A 536 8.47 -44.41 5.94
C GLN A 536 7.07 -44.24 5.33
N PHE A 537 6.78 -43.10 4.68
CA PHE A 537 5.43 -42.75 4.26
C PHE A 537 5.26 -42.69 2.74
N ARG A 538 6.19 -43.26 1.98
CA ARG A 538 6.02 -43.42 0.53
C ARG A 538 4.77 -44.25 0.22
N HIS A 539 4.10 -43.87 -0.85
CA HIS A 539 2.85 -44.46 -1.34
C HIS A 539 1.65 -44.33 -0.39
N GLN A 540 1.80 -43.65 0.75
CA GLN A 540 0.70 -43.28 1.62
C GLN A 540 -0.04 -42.06 1.05
N GLU A 541 -1.33 -41.98 1.35
CA GLU A 541 -2.13 -40.80 1.02
C GLU A 541 -1.91 -39.72 2.07
N ILE A 542 -1.67 -38.49 1.65
CA ILE A 542 -1.33 -37.36 2.51
C ILE A 542 -2.34 -36.25 2.28
N TYR A 543 -2.91 -35.72 3.37
CA TYR A 543 -3.65 -34.46 3.34
C TYR A 543 -2.68 -33.28 3.41
N LEU A 544 -2.93 -32.24 2.62
CA LEU A 544 -2.00 -31.13 2.40
C LEU A 544 -2.76 -29.81 2.53
N ALA A 545 -2.19 -28.86 3.27
CA ALA A 545 -2.54 -27.45 3.15
C ALA A 545 -1.43 -26.70 2.39
N VAL A 546 -1.82 -25.95 1.36
CA VAL A 546 -0.89 -25.15 0.56
C VAL A 546 -1.18 -23.66 0.64
N THR A 547 -0.14 -22.87 0.47
CA THR A 547 -0.19 -21.43 0.26
C THR A 547 0.40 -21.10 -1.11
N SER A 548 0.13 -19.92 -1.68
CA SER A 548 0.70 -19.52 -2.98
C SER A 548 1.45 -18.19 -2.90
N PRO A 549 2.60 -18.13 -2.19
CA PRO A 549 3.46 -16.95 -2.23
C PRO A 549 3.95 -16.73 -3.67
N PHE A 550 3.73 -15.52 -4.19
CA PHE A 550 4.16 -15.13 -5.55
C PHE A 550 3.62 -16.03 -6.68
N GLY A 551 2.49 -16.70 -6.46
CA GLY A 551 1.84 -17.55 -7.45
C GLY A 551 2.40 -18.98 -7.55
N ARG A 552 3.28 -19.40 -6.63
CA ARG A 552 3.81 -20.77 -6.55
C ARG A 552 3.24 -21.52 -5.35
N GLU A 553 2.55 -22.63 -5.59
CA GLU A 553 1.99 -23.48 -4.52
C GLU A 553 3.10 -24.09 -3.66
N THR A 554 3.04 -23.82 -2.36
CA THR A 554 3.98 -24.29 -1.34
C THR A 554 3.21 -24.98 -0.21
N ALA A 555 3.56 -26.22 0.12
CA ALA A 555 2.94 -26.95 1.22
C ALA A 555 3.42 -26.42 2.57
N VAL A 556 2.48 -26.19 3.48
CA VAL A 556 2.74 -25.63 4.83
C VAL A 556 2.31 -26.54 5.97
N LYS A 557 1.43 -27.51 5.71
CA LYS A 557 1.10 -28.60 6.65
C LYS A 557 0.72 -29.86 5.90
N LEU A 558 1.21 -30.99 6.38
CA LEU A 558 1.01 -32.32 5.81
C LEU A 558 0.57 -33.28 6.92
N ALA A 559 -0.48 -34.04 6.68
CA ALA A 559 -0.97 -35.04 7.62
C ALA A 559 -1.17 -36.38 6.90
N VAL A 560 -0.51 -37.43 7.38
CA VAL A 560 -0.63 -38.77 6.82
C VAL A 560 -2.06 -39.28 7.05
N LYS A 561 -2.73 -39.70 5.97
CA LYS A 561 -4.06 -40.30 6.07
C LYS A 561 -3.96 -41.70 6.66
N THR A 562 -4.94 -42.02 7.48
CA THR A 562 -5.11 -43.24 8.27
C THR A 562 -6.53 -43.76 8.05
N GLY A 563 -6.70 -45.05 7.79
CA GLY A 563 -8.05 -45.62 7.61
C GLY A 563 -8.90 -44.99 6.49
N GLU A 564 -10.20 -45.25 6.55
CA GLU A 564 -11.20 -44.71 5.62
C GLU A 564 -11.62 -43.30 6.04
N ALA A 565 -11.95 -42.44 5.08
CA ALA A 565 -12.29 -41.05 5.33
C ALA A 565 -13.74 -40.75 5.02
N ASP A 566 -14.44 -40.17 5.99
CA ASP A 566 -15.81 -39.70 5.90
C ASP A 566 -15.85 -38.17 5.99
N LEU A 567 -16.76 -37.55 5.23
CA LEU A 567 -17.00 -36.11 5.29
C LEU A 567 -18.21 -35.83 6.20
N HIS A 568 -18.01 -34.94 7.16
CA HIS A 568 -19.04 -34.42 8.03
C HIS A 568 -19.08 -32.90 7.90
N ASN A 569 -20.23 -32.30 8.20
CA ASN A 569 -20.33 -30.86 8.33
C ASN A 569 -21.46 -30.48 9.29
N GLY A 570 -21.35 -29.29 9.87
CA GLY A 570 -22.37 -28.75 10.78
C GLY A 570 -21.79 -27.74 11.77
N LEU A 571 -22.66 -27.20 12.61
CA LEU A 571 -22.26 -26.30 13.70
C LEU A 571 -21.55 -27.08 14.80
N ALA A 572 -20.39 -26.60 15.26
CA ALA A 572 -19.73 -27.18 16.43
C ALA A 572 -20.65 -27.10 17.67
N SER A 573 -20.92 -28.22 18.34
CA SER A 573 -21.74 -28.26 19.55
C SER A 573 -20.90 -28.41 20.82
N ARG A 574 -19.75 -29.09 20.71
CA ARG A 574 -18.79 -29.27 21.80
C ARG A 574 -17.38 -29.24 21.24
N LEU A 575 -16.53 -28.41 21.85
CA LEU A 575 -15.09 -28.35 21.59
C LEU A 575 -14.39 -28.43 22.95
N SER A 576 -13.71 -29.54 23.20
CA SER A 576 -12.95 -29.78 24.42
C SER A 576 -11.50 -30.03 24.04
N TYR A 577 -10.67 -28.99 24.13
CA TYR A 577 -9.26 -29.08 23.76
C TYR A 577 -8.49 -30.07 24.64
N GLY A 578 -8.65 -29.98 25.97
CA GLY A 578 -7.93 -30.87 26.90
C GLY A 578 -8.33 -32.35 26.80
N GLN A 579 -9.51 -32.64 26.23
CA GLN A 579 -9.96 -34.00 25.94
C GLN A 579 -9.80 -34.37 24.47
N GLU A 580 -9.36 -33.43 23.62
CA GLU A 580 -9.29 -33.56 22.16
C GLU A 580 -10.63 -33.93 21.49
N ILE A 581 -11.77 -33.57 22.09
CA ILE A 581 -13.12 -33.96 21.62
C ILE A 581 -13.80 -32.82 20.87
N LEU A 582 -14.22 -33.09 19.64
CA LEU A 582 -15.09 -32.26 18.81
C LEU A 582 -16.40 -33.00 18.50
N GLU A 583 -17.53 -32.33 18.70
CA GLU A 583 -18.85 -32.80 18.31
C GLU A 583 -19.54 -31.75 17.44
N LEU A 584 -20.31 -32.22 16.46
CA LEU A 584 -21.15 -31.37 15.61
C LEU A 584 -22.61 -31.56 15.99
N ARG A 585 -23.36 -30.46 16.03
CA ARG A 585 -24.81 -30.49 16.28
C ARG A 585 -25.49 -31.36 15.22
N GLY A 586 -26.33 -32.29 15.66
CA GLY A 586 -27.05 -33.22 14.77
C GLY A 586 -26.20 -34.36 14.22
N VAL A 587 -24.93 -34.49 14.64
CA VAL A 587 -24.05 -35.61 14.29
C VAL A 587 -23.76 -36.43 15.55
N ASN A 588 -24.27 -37.66 15.61
CA ASN A 588 -24.06 -38.59 16.73
C ASN A 588 -22.69 -39.27 16.65
N THR A 589 -21.62 -38.49 16.52
CA THR A 589 -20.25 -39.00 16.44
C THR A 589 -19.31 -38.02 17.11
N GLN A 590 -18.46 -38.54 17.99
CA GLN A 590 -17.36 -37.80 18.59
C GLN A 590 -16.13 -37.91 17.70
N PHE A 591 -15.50 -36.77 17.43
CA PHE A 591 -14.28 -36.68 16.65
C PHE A 591 -13.12 -36.30 17.54
N GLN A 592 -12.03 -37.05 17.46
CA GLN A 592 -10.76 -36.65 18.02
C GLN A 592 -10.05 -35.66 17.12
N PHE A 593 -9.46 -34.62 17.67
CA PHE A 593 -8.65 -33.66 16.92
C PHE A 593 -7.40 -33.30 17.70
N GLY A 594 -6.38 -32.73 17.04
CA GLY A 594 -5.19 -32.28 17.76
C GLY A 594 -4.17 -31.63 16.84
N PRO A 595 -2.91 -31.53 17.27
CA PRO A 595 -1.85 -30.87 16.50
C PRO A 595 -1.69 -31.39 15.06
N GLY A 596 -2.02 -32.67 14.82
CA GLY A 596 -1.98 -33.27 13.50
C GLY A 596 -3.11 -32.84 12.55
N SER A 597 -4.20 -32.30 13.08
CA SER A 597 -5.34 -31.83 12.30
C SER A 597 -4.96 -30.57 11.50
N ILE A 598 -5.32 -30.55 10.22
CA ILE A 598 -5.22 -29.38 9.35
C ILE A 598 -6.45 -28.52 9.60
N VAL A 599 -6.32 -27.44 10.36
CA VAL A 599 -7.43 -26.54 10.69
C VAL A 599 -7.29 -25.25 9.92
N VAL A 600 -8.26 -24.95 9.06
CA VAL A 600 -8.28 -23.71 8.28
C VAL A 600 -9.46 -22.85 8.68
N LYS A 601 -9.17 -21.63 9.11
CA LYS A 601 -10.13 -20.60 9.49
C LYS A 601 -9.78 -19.30 8.78
N ASP A 602 -10.73 -18.66 8.12
CA ASP A 602 -10.53 -17.44 7.31
C ASP A 602 -9.43 -17.58 6.25
N ARG A 603 -9.35 -18.75 5.58
CA ARG A 603 -8.25 -19.13 4.69
C ARG A 603 -6.85 -19.01 5.34
N ARG A 604 -6.74 -19.16 6.67
CA ARG A 604 -5.47 -19.25 7.40
C ARG A 604 -5.39 -20.60 8.08
N LEU A 605 -4.18 -21.14 8.14
CA LEU A 605 -3.90 -22.34 8.92
C LEU A 605 -3.80 -21.93 10.39
N VAL A 606 -4.73 -22.39 11.22
CA VAL A 606 -4.85 -22.08 12.65
C VAL A 606 -4.64 -23.33 13.49
N ASP A 607 -4.55 -23.20 14.80
CA ASP A 607 -4.64 -24.36 15.67
C ASP A 607 -6.07 -24.79 15.92
N PRO A 608 -6.27 -26.06 16.30
CA PRO A 608 -7.56 -26.52 16.73
C PRO A 608 -8.15 -25.77 17.94
N GLN A 609 -7.32 -25.18 18.81
CA GLN A 609 -7.80 -24.38 19.95
C GLN A 609 -8.41 -23.03 19.54
N ASP A 610 -8.16 -22.59 18.30
CA ASP A 610 -8.69 -21.34 17.75
C ASP A 610 -10.12 -21.52 17.16
N LEU A 611 -10.64 -22.76 17.22
CA LEU A 611 -12.01 -23.10 16.87
C LEU A 611 -12.97 -22.67 17.99
N SER A 612 -14.15 -22.21 17.58
CA SER A 612 -15.23 -21.82 18.48
C SER A 612 -16.44 -22.74 18.32
N ALA A 613 -17.21 -22.91 19.39
CA ALA A 613 -18.50 -23.61 19.35
C ALA A 613 -19.58 -22.88 18.52
N ARG A 614 -19.22 -21.77 17.88
CA ARG A 614 -20.07 -21.05 16.91
C ARG A 614 -19.63 -21.26 15.46
N ASP A 615 -18.50 -21.95 15.25
CA ASP A 615 -17.96 -22.18 13.91
C ASP A 615 -18.76 -23.28 13.21
N HIS A 616 -19.12 -23.02 11.95
CA HIS A 616 -19.63 -24.04 11.04
C HIS A 616 -18.46 -24.75 10.38
N LEU A 617 -18.37 -26.06 10.60
CA LEU A 617 -17.20 -26.86 10.23
C LEU A 617 -17.54 -27.76 9.04
N PHE A 618 -16.62 -27.84 8.08
CA PHE A 618 -16.48 -28.98 7.17
C PHE A 618 -15.33 -29.83 7.67
N LEU A 619 -15.58 -31.10 7.94
CA LEU A 619 -14.70 -31.97 8.69
C LEU A 619 -14.48 -33.29 7.94
N ILE A 620 -13.24 -33.58 7.62
CA ILE A 620 -12.84 -34.87 7.04
C ILE A 620 -12.31 -35.72 8.20
N ALA A 621 -13.08 -36.73 8.57
CA ALA A 621 -12.75 -37.65 9.64
C ALA A 621 -12.23 -38.97 9.09
N ASN A 622 -11.11 -39.44 9.62
CA ASN A 622 -10.59 -40.76 9.37
C ASN A 622 -11.10 -41.74 10.43
N ARG A 623 -11.58 -42.91 10.03
CA ARG A 623 -11.96 -43.99 10.95
C ARG A 623 -10.74 -44.79 11.37
N GLU A 624 -10.33 -44.64 12.63
CA GLU A 624 -9.20 -45.32 13.26
C GLU A 624 -9.72 -46.30 14.32
N GLY A 625 -10.11 -47.51 13.89
CA GLY A 625 -10.73 -48.49 14.78
C GLY A 625 -12.12 -48.02 15.27
N ALA A 626 -12.27 -47.85 16.59
CA ALA A 626 -13.51 -47.35 17.20
C ALA A 626 -13.58 -45.80 17.31
N GLN A 627 -12.51 -45.11 16.92
CA GLN A 627 -12.41 -43.65 17.04
C GLN A 627 -12.47 -43.00 15.66
N ASN A 628 -13.05 -41.81 15.60
CA ASN A 628 -13.08 -41.00 14.39
C ASN A 628 -12.17 -39.81 14.61
N ARG A 629 -11.17 -39.62 13.76
CA ARG A 629 -10.18 -38.56 13.89
C ARG A 629 -10.37 -37.49 12.84
N ALA A 630 -10.64 -36.27 13.26
CA ALA A 630 -10.72 -35.10 12.41
C ALA A 630 -9.34 -34.75 11.84
N MET A 631 -9.11 -35.04 10.56
CA MET A 631 -7.84 -34.78 9.88
C MET A 631 -7.79 -33.41 9.24
N VAL A 632 -8.90 -32.97 8.66
CA VAL A 632 -9.04 -31.66 8.04
C VAL A 632 -10.31 -31.01 8.59
N ILE A 633 -10.19 -29.79 9.10
CA ILE A 633 -11.30 -29.02 9.65
C ILE A 633 -11.26 -27.65 8.99
N LEU A 634 -12.31 -27.30 8.26
CA LEU A 634 -12.40 -26.02 7.55
C LEU A 634 -13.59 -25.24 8.10
N THR A 635 -13.39 -23.97 8.42
CA THR A 635 -14.47 -23.03 8.73
C THR A 635 -14.72 -22.13 7.53
N HIS A 636 -15.98 -21.75 7.31
CA HIS A 636 -16.35 -20.72 6.34
C HIS A 636 -16.97 -19.54 7.06
N ASP A 637 -16.38 -18.36 6.87
CA ASP A 637 -16.96 -17.08 7.28
C ASP A 637 -17.93 -16.63 6.19
N PHE A 638 -19.22 -16.91 6.39
CA PHE A 638 -20.24 -16.57 5.39
C PHE A 638 -20.48 -15.07 5.26
N LEU A 639 -20.07 -14.27 6.25
CA LEU A 639 -20.10 -12.82 6.22
C LEU A 639 -18.74 -12.23 6.65
N PRO A 640 -18.26 -11.17 5.99
CA PRO A 640 -17.05 -10.49 6.42
C PRO A 640 -17.19 -9.89 7.82
N ALA A 641 -16.07 -9.78 8.55
CA ALA A 641 -16.07 -9.28 9.92
C ALA A 641 -16.79 -7.93 10.09
N GLY A 642 -17.73 -7.89 11.03
CA GLY A 642 -18.53 -6.71 11.38
C GLY A 642 -19.72 -6.44 10.46
N PHE A 643 -19.91 -7.22 9.39
CA PHE A 643 -21.13 -7.18 8.58
C PHE A 643 -22.26 -7.97 9.26
N GLN A 644 -23.47 -7.49 9.09
CA GLN A 644 -24.70 -8.12 9.56
C GLN A 644 -25.76 -7.98 8.47
N ILE A 645 -26.53 -9.05 8.25
CA ILE A 645 -27.72 -9.00 7.40
C ILE A 645 -28.93 -8.91 8.33
N ALA A 646 -29.84 -7.99 8.01
CA ALA A 646 -31.12 -7.87 8.69
C ALA A 646 -32.28 -7.82 7.70
N ARG A 647 -33.46 -8.18 8.16
CA ARG A 647 -34.72 -8.01 7.44
C ARG A 647 -35.80 -7.49 8.36
N GLY A 648 -36.80 -6.80 7.82
CA GLY A 648 -37.93 -6.30 8.60
C GLY A 648 -38.92 -5.47 7.79
N VAL A 649 -39.98 -5.01 8.46
CA VAL A 649 -40.99 -4.12 7.87
C VAL A 649 -40.66 -2.68 8.22
N LEU A 650 -40.55 -1.82 7.22
CA LEU A 650 -40.30 -0.40 7.43
C LEU A 650 -41.49 0.25 8.15
N ASP A 651 -41.28 0.71 9.38
CA ASP A 651 -42.31 1.37 10.19
C ASP A 651 -42.35 2.88 9.89
N ARG A 652 -41.18 3.52 10.02
CA ARG A 652 -41.07 4.97 9.89
C ARG A 652 -39.68 5.38 9.40
N VAL A 653 -39.63 6.32 8.47
CA VAL A 653 -38.39 6.99 8.05
C VAL A 653 -38.31 8.35 8.76
N ARG A 654 -37.13 8.71 9.26
CA ARG A 654 -36.83 10.01 9.86
C ARG A 654 -35.66 10.67 9.13
N GLU A 655 -35.23 11.81 9.65
CA GLU A 655 -34.13 12.58 9.08
C GLU A 655 -32.78 11.84 9.21
N GLU A 656 -32.51 11.23 10.36
CA GLU A 656 -31.22 10.57 10.64
C GLU A 656 -31.33 9.03 10.75
N ASP A 657 -32.54 8.49 10.82
CA ASP A 657 -32.78 7.06 11.07
C ASP A 657 -34.05 6.51 10.39
N PHE A 658 -34.25 5.21 10.48
CA PHE A 658 -35.51 4.56 10.20
C PHE A 658 -35.76 3.42 11.18
N ARG A 659 -37.02 3.03 11.32
CA ARG A 659 -37.45 1.96 12.22
C ARG A 659 -37.93 0.75 11.46
N LEU A 660 -37.57 -0.42 11.97
CA LEU A 660 -38.05 -1.71 11.48
C LEU A 660 -38.93 -2.38 12.54
N ASN A 661 -40.10 -2.85 12.11
CA ASN A 661 -41.00 -3.75 12.83
C ASN A 661 -40.76 -5.19 12.39
N ARG A 662 -41.05 -6.15 13.28
CA ARG A 662 -40.96 -7.60 12.96
C ARG A 662 -39.62 -7.94 12.31
N TYR A 663 -38.55 -7.43 12.90
CA TYR A 663 -37.22 -7.52 12.34
C TYR A 663 -36.51 -8.80 12.79
N SER A 664 -35.57 -9.25 11.97
CA SER A 664 -34.75 -10.43 12.25
C SER A 664 -33.34 -10.20 11.73
N PHE A 665 -32.35 -10.75 12.44
CA PHE A 665 -30.98 -10.78 11.98
C PHE A 665 -30.63 -12.15 11.45
N TYR A 666 -29.77 -12.20 10.45
CA TYR A 666 -29.22 -13.44 9.96
C TYR A 666 -27.93 -13.75 10.72
N GLU A 667 -27.99 -14.70 11.65
CA GLU A 667 -26.86 -15.11 12.49
C GLU A 667 -26.78 -16.64 12.56
N GLY A 668 -25.57 -17.20 12.45
CA GLY A 668 -25.36 -18.64 12.57
C GLY A 668 -26.05 -19.48 11.48
N LEU A 669 -26.26 -18.90 10.29
CA LEU A 669 -27.02 -19.48 9.17
C LEU A 669 -28.53 -19.61 9.41
N GLN A 670 -29.08 -18.83 10.34
CA GLN A 670 -30.52 -18.82 10.62
C GLN A 670 -31.03 -17.40 10.89
N TRP A 671 -32.31 -17.17 10.65
CA TRP A 671 -32.97 -15.94 11.06
C TRP A 671 -33.27 -15.99 12.56
N GLN A 672 -32.68 -15.07 13.31
CA GLN A 672 -32.98 -14.86 14.73
C GLN A 672 -34.04 -13.75 14.85
N GLU A 673 -35.22 -14.10 15.34
CA GLU A 673 -36.26 -13.11 15.63
C GLU A 673 -35.86 -12.27 16.85
N ALA A 674 -35.84 -10.95 16.68
CA ALA A 674 -35.42 -10.04 17.74
C ALA A 674 -36.57 -9.56 18.65
N GLY A 675 -37.71 -10.26 18.65
CA GLY A 675 -38.87 -10.02 19.51
C GLY A 675 -39.99 -9.17 18.89
N THR A 676 -41.07 -8.93 19.66
CA THR A 676 -42.28 -8.19 19.26
C THR A 676 -42.15 -6.65 19.35
N GLY A 677 -40.93 -6.13 19.54
CA GLY A 677 -40.62 -4.72 19.67
C GLY A 677 -40.20 -4.02 18.36
N PHE A 678 -39.64 -2.82 18.49
CA PHE A 678 -39.11 -2.01 17.39
C PHE A 678 -37.58 -2.00 17.42
N GLU A 679 -36.92 -2.21 16.27
CA GLU A 679 -35.51 -1.81 16.12
C GLU A 679 -35.44 -0.40 15.54
N SER A 680 -34.59 0.45 16.09
CA SER A 680 -34.17 1.69 15.42
C SER A 680 -32.84 1.45 14.73
N ALA A 681 -32.83 1.45 13.40
CA ALA A 681 -31.61 1.45 12.61
C ALA A 681 -31.30 2.89 12.18
N SER A 682 -30.22 3.48 12.69
CA SER A 682 -29.82 4.85 12.33
C SER A 682 -28.85 4.88 11.16
N PHE A 683 -29.07 5.81 10.22
CA PHE A 683 -28.06 6.19 9.25
C PHE A 683 -27.16 7.27 9.85
N THR A 684 -26.18 6.92 10.69
CA THR A 684 -25.21 7.95 11.09
C THR A 684 -24.10 8.08 10.05
N GLY A 685 -24.31 9.05 9.15
CA GLY A 685 -23.36 9.51 8.16
C GLY A 685 -23.10 8.51 7.02
N SER A 686 -23.84 8.64 5.93
CA SER A 686 -23.25 8.44 4.59
C SER A 686 -24.20 8.94 3.49
N SER A 687 -23.66 9.75 2.60
CA SER A 687 -24.13 9.93 1.22
C SER A 687 -23.80 8.71 0.34
N GLU A 688 -23.58 7.52 0.91
CA GLU A 688 -22.90 6.38 0.24
C GLU A 688 -23.66 5.04 0.34
N ALA A 689 -24.82 4.97 1.02
CA ALA A 689 -25.60 3.73 1.10
C ALA A 689 -26.30 3.41 -0.23
N LEU A 690 -26.15 2.19 -0.73
CA LEU A 690 -26.84 1.71 -1.93
C LEU A 690 -28.28 1.32 -1.59
N ILE A 691 -29.27 2.01 -2.16
CA ILE A 691 -30.69 1.71 -1.91
C ILE A 691 -31.37 1.35 -3.22
N LEU A 692 -32.02 0.18 -3.26
CA LEU A 692 -32.78 -0.31 -4.41
C LEU A 692 -34.27 -0.38 -4.09
N ASP A 693 -35.10 0.27 -4.91
CA ASP A 693 -36.57 0.29 -4.83
C ASP A 693 -37.18 -0.70 -5.82
N PHE A 694 -37.74 -1.80 -5.29
CA PHE A 694 -38.51 -2.80 -6.03
C PHE A 694 -40.02 -2.66 -5.84
N THR A 695 -40.49 -1.57 -5.23
CA THR A 695 -41.93 -1.36 -5.04
C THR A 695 -42.68 -1.16 -6.35
N ARG A 696 -41.98 -0.84 -7.45
CA ARG A 696 -42.52 -0.65 -8.81
C ARG A 696 -41.48 -1.07 -9.86
N GLU A 697 -41.96 -1.52 -11.02
CA GLU A 697 -41.13 -1.75 -12.21
C GLU A 697 -41.10 -0.49 -13.11
N PRO A 698 -39.95 -0.12 -13.71
CA PRO A 698 -38.64 -0.72 -13.53
C PRO A 698 -38.01 -0.39 -12.16
N VAL A 699 -37.20 -1.31 -11.65
CA VAL A 699 -36.37 -1.13 -10.44
C VAL A 699 -35.61 0.19 -10.46
N ARG A 700 -35.58 0.91 -9.32
CA ARG A 700 -34.90 2.21 -9.23
C ARG A 700 -33.81 2.21 -8.17
N PHE A 701 -32.67 2.81 -8.51
CA PHE A 701 -31.70 3.24 -7.52
C PHE A 701 -32.24 4.49 -6.82
N LEU A 702 -32.25 4.48 -5.48
CA LEU A 702 -32.61 5.63 -4.66
C LEU A 702 -31.36 6.20 -4.03
N SER A 703 -31.21 7.53 -4.10
CA SER A 703 -30.24 8.19 -3.23
C SER A 703 -30.70 8.09 -1.77
N PRO A 704 -29.78 8.08 -0.79
CA PRO A 704 -30.13 8.18 0.63
C PRO A 704 -31.01 9.41 0.93
N GLU A 705 -30.85 10.50 0.17
CA GLU A 705 -31.67 11.70 0.29
C GLU A 705 -33.11 11.48 -0.17
N ASP A 706 -33.32 10.85 -1.33
CA ASP A 706 -34.67 10.51 -1.82
C ASP A 706 -35.39 9.56 -0.87
N PHE A 707 -34.65 8.58 -0.33
CA PHE A 707 -35.19 7.69 0.70
C PHE A 707 -35.59 8.46 1.96
N ARG A 708 -34.76 9.37 2.47
CA ARG A 708 -35.14 10.24 3.61
C ARG A 708 -36.34 11.12 3.29
N ASN A 709 -36.42 11.69 2.08
CA ASN A 709 -37.53 12.54 1.66
C ASN A 709 -38.87 11.80 1.55
N SER A 710 -38.82 10.47 1.41
CA SER A 710 -40.04 9.65 1.51
C SER A 710 -40.79 9.82 2.84
N ARG A 711 -40.13 10.28 3.93
CA ARG A 711 -40.75 10.55 5.23
C ARG A 711 -41.96 11.49 5.16
N PHE A 712 -41.96 12.43 4.22
CA PHE A 712 -43.07 13.37 4.05
C PHE A 712 -44.27 12.75 3.32
N SER A 713 -44.02 11.75 2.48
CA SER A 713 -45.03 11.04 1.70
C SER A 713 -45.53 9.74 2.36
N GLY A 714 -44.76 9.18 3.29
CA GLY A 714 -44.99 7.84 3.83
C GLY A 714 -44.80 6.71 2.79
N LYS A 715 -44.21 6.99 1.62
CA LYS A 715 -44.19 6.08 0.45
C LYS A 715 -43.77 4.64 0.79
N TYR A 716 -42.72 4.46 1.61
CA TYR A 716 -42.17 3.13 1.91
C TYR A 716 -42.65 2.56 3.25
N THR A 717 -43.50 3.28 3.99
CA THR A 717 -44.04 2.76 5.26
C THR A 717 -44.89 1.52 4.99
N GLY A 718 -44.61 0.44 5.72
CA GLY A 718 -45.24 -0.86 5.56
C GLY A 718 -44.53 -1.80 4.59
N GLU A 719 -43.50 -1.33 3.87
CA GLU A 719 -42.76 -2.16 2.92
C GLU A 719 -41.72 -3.04 3.59
N TYR A 720 -41.35 -4.14 2.94
CA TYR A 720 -40.38 -5.09 3.47
C TYR A 720 -38.97 -4.73 3.02
N VAL A 721 -38.00 -4.88 3.92
CA VAL A 721 -36.62 -4.47 3.70
C VAL A 721 -35.68 -5.63 3.97
N TYR A 722 -34.70 -5.81 3.08
CA TYR A 722 -33.47 -6.53 3.36
C TYR A 722 -32.33 -5.52 3.39
N LEU A 723 -31.47 -5.58 4.41
CA LEU A 723 -30.35 -4.68 4.52
C LEU A 723 -29.08 -5.39 4.96
N VAL A 724 -27.98 -4.78 4.58
CA VAL A 724 -26.63 -5.13 5.00
C VAL A 724 -26.07 -3.94 5.76
N SER A 725 -25.67 -4.17 7.01
CA SER A 725 -25.04 -3.15 7.87
C SER A 725 -23.65 -3.57 8.31
N ARG A 726 -22.80 -2.59 8.61
CA ARG A 726 -21.50 -2.80 9.25
C ARG A 726 -21.37 -1.90 10.47
N GLN A 727 -21.08 -2.47 11.65
CA GLN A 727 -21.04 -1.72 12.93
C GLN A 727 -22.28 -0.84 13.12
N SER A 728 -23.46 -1.42 12.89
CA SER A 728 -24.77 -0.75 12.98
C SER A 728 -25.02 0.38 11.96
N ARG A 729 -24.19 0.51 10.91
CA ARG A 729 -24.41 1.45 9.80
C ARG A 729 -24.84 0.72 8.54
N VAL A 730 -25.98 1.12 7.96
CA VAL A 730 -26.48 0.53 6.71
C VAL A 730 -25.54 0.88 5.55
N LYS A 731 -25.13 -0.15 4.81
CA LYS A 731 -24.28 -0.03 3.62
C LYS A 731 -25.06 -0.30 2.34
N ALA A 732 -26.03 -1.19 2.40
CA ALA A 732 -26.95 -1.41 1.30
C ALA A 732 -28.31 -1.88 1.81
N MET A 733 -29.35 -1.59 1.03
CA MET A 733 -30.73 -1.91 1.36
C MET A 733 -31.55 -2.13 0.10
N VAL A 734 -32.46 -3.11 0.14
CA VAL A 734 -33.45 -3.36 -0.89
C VAL A 734 -34.84 -3.29 -0.28
N ILE A 735 -35.73 -2.54 -0.91
CA ILE A 735 -37.11 -2.33 -0.47
C ILE A 735 -38.04 -3.09 -1.41
N TYR A 736 -38.87 -3.98 -0.86
CA TYR A 736 -39.83 -4.81 -1.58
C TYR A 736 -41.26 -4.53 -1.14
N PRO A 737 -42.25 -4.73 -2.04
CA PRO A 737 -43.64 -4.82 -1.64
C PRO A 737 -43.82 -5.90 -0.56
N TYR A 738 -44.45 -5.58 0.57
CA TYR A 738 -44.67 -6.56 1.65
C TYR A 738 -45.37 -7.84 1.20
N ARG A 739 -46.22 -7.76 0.17
CA ARG A 739 -46.97 -8.90 -0.38
C ARG A 739 -46.13 -9.83 -1.26
N THR A 740 -45.01 -9.35 -1.79
CA THR A 740 -44.15 -10.10 -2.74
C THR A 740 -42.80 -10.47 -2.15
N SER A 741 -42.50 -10.07 -0.91
CA SER A 741 -41.27 -10.47 -0.22
C SER A 741 -41.30 -11.97 0.09
N ALA A 742 -40.24 -12.69 -0.27
CA ALA A 742 -40.09 -14.10 0.08
C ALA A 742 -40.02 -14.28 1.60
N GLN A 743 -41.05 -14.85 2.20
CA GLN A 743 -41.09 -15.06 3.66
C GLN A 743 -40.04 -16.08 4.12
N THR A 744 -39.69 -17.03 3.24
CA THR A 744 -38.65 -18.04 3.46
C THR A 744 -37.54 -17.87 2.43
N LEU A 745 -36.35 -17.52 2.90
CA LEU A 745 -35.13 -17.57 2.09
C LEU A 745 -34.38 -18.86 2.39
N LYS A 746 -33.75 -19.42 1.36
CA LYS A 746 -32.77 -20.49 1.47
C LYS A 746 -31.37 -19.94 1.39
N THR A 747 -30.48 -20.76 1.92
CA THR A 747 -29.06 -20.45 2.02
C THR A 747 -28.29 -21.50 1.26
N SER A 748 -27.54 -21.05 0.26
CA SER A 748 -26.70 -21.92 -0.57
C SER A 748 -25.29 -21.38 -0.67
N LEU A 749 -24.35 -22.30 -0.81
CA LEU A 749 -22.94 -22.03 -1.09
C LEU A 749 -22.60 -22.70 -2.41
N GLY A 750 -22.00 -21.97 -3.35
CA GLY A 750 -21.67 -22.53 -4.65
C GLY A 750 -20.66 -21.72 -5.44
N ARG A 751 -20.12 -22.31 -6.52
CA ARG A 751 -19.22 -21.62 -7.43
C ARG A 751 -19.95 -21.13 -8.67
N VAL A 752 -19.71 -19.87 -9.05
CA VAL A 752 -20.23 -19.29 -10.28
C VAL A 752 -19.54 -19.94 -11.48
N THR A 753 -20.28 -20.70 -12.28
CA THR A 753 -19.77 -21.33 -13.51
C THR A 753 -20.18 -20.58 -14.78
N ALA A 754 -21.25 -19.80 -14.72
CA ALA A 754 -21.68 -18.94 -15.81
C ALA A 754 -22.47 -17.72 -15.28
N ILE A 755 -22.42 -16.62 -16.04
CA ILE A 755 -23.22 -15.41 -15.82
C ILE A 755 -23.84 -15.04 -17.17
N SER A 756 -25.18 -14.99 -17.25
CA SER A 756 -25.86 -14.55 -18.47
C SER A 756 -25.77 -13.03 -18.64
N GLY A 757 -25.93 -12.52 -19.86
CA GLY A 757 -25.96 -11.08 -20.13
C GLY A 757 -27.08 -10.32 -19.41
N GLN A 758 -28.10 -11.02 -18.91
CA GLN A 758 -29.19 -10.46 -18.10
C GLN A 758 -28.92 -10.51 -16.58
N GLY A 759 -27.78 -11.05 -16.15
CA GLY A 759 -27.41 -11.13 -14.73
C GLY A 759 -27.90 -12.40 -14.01
N VAL A 760 -28.21 -13.47 -14.75
CA VAL A 760 -28.55 -14.76 -14.14
C VAL A 760 -27.27 -15.57 -13.90
N LEU A 761 -27.01 -15.94 -12.65
CA LEU A 761 -25.89 -16.80 -12.28
C LEU A 761 -26.25 -18.27 -12.44
N ARG A 762 -25.27 -19.07 -12.85
CA ARG A 762 -25.26 -20.53 -12.67
C ARG A 762 -24.27 -20.91 -11.57
N LEU A 763 -24.73 -21.62 -10.55
CA LEU A 763 -23.88 -22.14 -9.47
C LEU A 763 -23.71 -23.65 -9.58
N GLU A 764 -22.46 -24.12 -9.58
CA GLU A 764 -22.11 -25.54 -9.64
C GLU A 764 -20.65 -25.80 -9.17
N PRO A 765 -20.40 -26.64 -8.14
CA PRO A 765 -21.36 -27.43 -7.38
C PRO A 765 -22.09 -26.54 -6.36
N VAL A 766 -23.14 -27.06 -5.75
CA VAL A 766 -23.95 -26.32 -4.75
C VAL A 766 -24.10 -27.14 -3.48
N GLN A 767 -23.97 -26.47 -2.33
CA GLN A 767 -24.34 -26.97 -1.02
C GLN A 767 -25.52 -26.13 -0.52
N ASP A 768 -26.60 -26.77 -0.09
CA ASP A 768 -27.77 -26.11 0.50
C ASP A 768 -27.75 -26.32 2.01
N TRP A 769 -27.95 -25.24 2.77
CA TRP A 769 -28.10 -25.33 4.21
C TRP A 769 -29.47 -25.90 4.57
N SER A 770 -29.49 -26.98 5.35
CA SER A 770 -30.70 -27.57 5.89
C SER A 770 -30.90 -27.12 7.33
N GLU A 771 -31.79 -26.16 7.55
CA GLU A 771 -32.07 -25.62 8.90
C GLU A 771 -32.55 -26.72 9.87
N GLY A 772 -33.40 -27.64 9.42
CA GLY A 772 -33.93 -28.72 10.26
C GLY A 772 -32.87 -29.75 10.67
N ASN A 773 -31.89 -30.04 9.81
CA ASN A 773 -30.81 -30.98 10.10
C ASN A 773 -29.54 -30.29 10.63
N GLN A 774 -29.50 -28.96 10.63
CA GLN A 774 -28.34 -28.14 11.02
C GLN A 774 -27.05 -28.53 10.27
N LYS A 775 -27.18 -28.85 8.97
CA LYS A 775 -26.05 -29.26 8.12
C LYS A 775 -26.21 -28.78 6.68
N TRP A 776 -25.08 -28.57 6.01
CA TRP A 776 -24.99 -28.45 4.56
C TRP A 776 -25.24 -29.80 3.88
N ILE A 777 -26.09 -29.78 2.87
CA ILE A 777 -26.45 -30.92 2.05
C ILE A 777 -26.03 -30.62 0.62
N ALA A 778 -25.29 -31.55 0.01
CA ALA A 778 -24.91 -31.42 -1.38
C ALA A 778 -26.16 -31.39 -2.26
N ASN A 779 -26.29 -30.34 -3.06
CA ASN A 779 -27.30 -30.27 -4.10
C ASN A 779 -26.69 -30.84 -5.38
N PRO A 780 -27.19 -31.98 -5.89
CA PRO A 780 -26.64 -32.62 -7.09
C PRO A 780 -26.94 -31.83 -8.37
N LEU A 781 -27.82 -30.81 -8.29
CA LEU A 781 -28.19 -29.94 -9.39
C LEU A 781 -27.48 -28.59 -9.30
N PHE A 782 -27.32 -27.95 -10.45
CA PHE A 782 -26.90 -26.56 -10.50
C PHE A 782 -28.07 -25.65 -10.08
N LEU A 783 -27.76 -24.49 -9.49
CA LEU A 783 -28.76 -23.43 -9.28
C LEU A 783 -28.64 -22.37 -10.37
N SER A 784 -29.78 -21.88 -10.85
CA SER A 784 -29.85 -20.71 -11.72
C SER A 784 -30.61 -19.60 -11.01
N LEU A 785 -29.91 -18.51 -10.68
CA LEU A 785 -30.44 -17.46 -9.81
C LEU A 785 -30.27 -16.09 -10.45
N ASP A 786 -31.35 -15.32 -10.49
CA ASP A 786 -31.33 -13.93 -10.95
C ASP A 786 -30.71 -13.00 -9.88
N THR A 787 -29.76 -12.18 -10.28
CA THR A 787 -29.06 -11.19 -9.42
C THR A 787 -29.47 -9.75 -9.69
N SER A 788 -30.50 -9.53 -10.51
CA SER A 788 -31.04 -8.20 -10.81
C SER A 788 -31.33 -7.37 -9.55
N ALA A 789 -31.67 -8.05 -8.44
CA ALA A 789 -32.07 -7.47 -7.16
C ALA A 789 -31.14 -7.77 -5.98
N SER A 790 -29.93 -8.26 -6.23
CA SER A 790 -29.07 -8.77 -5.17
C SER A 790 -28.18 -7.70 -4.55
N LEU A 791 -28.10 -7.69 -3.21
CA LEU A 791 -27.02 -7.01 -2.50
C LEU A 791 -25.75 -7.85 -2.59
N VAL A 792 -24.70 -7.34 -3.21
CA VAL A 792 -23.42 -8.05 -3.33
C VAL A 792 -22.42 -7.53 -2.32
N ILE A 793 -21.79 -8.43 -1.58
CA ILE A 793 -20.69 -8.17 -0.67
C ILE A 793 -19.44 -8.85 -1.23
N LYS A 794 -18.36 -8.09 -1.42
CA LYS A 794 -17.07 -8.62 -1.90
C LYS A 794 -15.93 -8.02 -1.08
N GLY A 795 -15.18 -8.87 -0.38
CA GLY A 795 -14.20 -8.41 0.61
C GLY A 795 -14.86 -7.63 1.76
N GLN A 796 -14.38 -6.42 2.05
CA GLN A 796 -14.88 -5.57 3.15
C GLN A 796 -15.86 -4.47 2.70
N GLN A 797 -16.48 -4.63 1.53
CA GLN A 797 -17.32 -3.61 0.89
C GLN A 797 -18.59 -4.21 0.27
N VAL A 798 -19.63 -3.38 0.17
CA VAL A 798 -20.76 -3.64 -0.74
C VAL A 798 -20.30 -3.32 -2.16
N ALA A 799 -20.56 -4.22 -3.10
CA ALA A 799 -20.14 -4.11 -4.49
C ALA A 799 -21.35 -4.11 -5.45
N ASP A 800 -21.11 -3.67 -6.68
CA ASP A 800 -22.08 -3.82 -7.76
C ASP A 800 -22.22 -5.31 -8.14
N ARG A 801 -23.42 -5.74 -8.57
CA ARG A 801 -23.65 -7.09 -9.11
C ARG A 801 -22.73 -7.44 -10.28
N GLN A 802 -22.29 -6.45 -11.07
CA GLN A 802 -21.32 -6.63 -12.16
C GLN A 802 -19.92 -7.04 -11.66
N SER A 803 -19.67 -6.98 -10.35
CA SER A 803 -18.41 -7.44 -9.74
C SER A 803 -18.31 -8.96 -9.61
N LEU A 804 -19.44 -9.68 -9.75
CA LEU A 804 -19.50 -11.14 -9.75
C LEU A 804 -18.83 -11.68 -11.02
N ARG A 805 -17.96 -12.68 -10.87
CA ARG A 805 -17.20 -13.27 -11.98
C ARG A 805 -17.36 -14.78 -12.01
N VAL A 806 -17.21 -15.36 -13.20
CA VAL A 806 -17.03 -16.81 -13.33
C VAL A 806 -15.79 -17.23 -12.54
N GLY A 807 -15.96 -18.26 -11.71
CA GLY A 807 -14.95 -18.74 -10.77
C GLY A 807 -15.15 -18.24 -9.34
N ASP A 808 -15.94 -17.18 -9.11
CA ASP A 808 -16.24 -16.70 -7.75
C ASP A 808 -16.96 -17.80 -6.96
N GLU A 809 -16.50 -18.06 -5.73
CA GLU A 809 -17.26 -18.83 -4.74
C GLU A 809 -18.18 -17.86 -4.01
N ILE A 810 -19.46 -18.17 -3.92
CA ILE A 810 -20.44 -17.27 -3.34
C ILE A 810 -21.34 -17.99 -2.35
N PHE A 811 -21.58 -17.31 -1.24
CA PHE A 811 -22.66 -17.59 -0.31
C PHE A 811 -23.86 -16.75 -0.72
N VAL A 812 -25.04 -17.36 -0.88
CA VAL A 812 -26.25 -16.67 -1.33
C VAL A 812 -27.43 -16.93 -0.43
N LEU A 813 -28.19 -15.85 -0.14
CA LEU A 813 -29.55 -15.90 0.37
C LEU A 813 -30.51 -15.69 -0.79
N HIS A 814 -31.38 -16.65 -1.06
CA HIS A 814 -32.21 -16.68 -2.26
C HIS A 814 -33.55 -17.38 -2.03
N ASP A 815 -34.52 -17.16 -2.92
CA ASP A 815 -35.86 -17.78 -2.86
C ASP A 815 -36.08 -18.88 -3.92
N HIS A 816 -34.97 -19.47 -4.40
CA HIS A 816 -34.85 -20.34 -5.59
C HIS A 816 -34.82 -19.65 -6.95
N GLN A 817 -35.36 -18.45 -7.09
CA GLN A 817 -35.36 -17.74 -8.37
C GLN A 817 -34.42 -16.54 -8.34
N ARG A 818 -34.38 -15.81 -7.23
CA ARG A 818 -33.65 -14.55 -7.11
C ARG A 818 -32.72 -14.57 -5.91
N VAL A 819 -31.60 -13.88 -6.05
CA VAL A 819 -30.64 -13.63 -4.98
C VAL A 819 -30.98 -12.31 -4.29
N TYR A 820 -31.10 -12.35 -2.97
CA TYR A 820 -31.31 -11.16 -2.13
C TYR A 820 -29.98 -10.65 -1.59
N VAL A 821 -29.11 -11.56 -1.16
CA VAL A 821 -27.74 -11.25 -0.73
C VAL A 821 -26.78 -12.26 -1.34
N ALA A 822 -25.72 -11.78 -1.98
CA ALA A 822 -24.59 -12.59 -2.42
C ALA A 822 -23.33 -12.12 -1.69
N VAL A 823 -22.58 -13.04 -1.12
CA VAL A 823 -21.30 -12.76 -0.47
C VAL A 823 -20.22 -13.56 -1.18
N VAL A 824 -19.35 -12.87 -1.89
CA VAL A 824 -18.19 -13.47 -2.53
C VAL A 824 -17.20 -13.90 -1.46
N GLN A 825 -16.89 -15.20 -1.44
CA GLN A 825 -15.98 -15.84 -0.51
C GLN A 825 -14.54 -15.59 -0.99
N ASP A 826 -13.70 -15.14 -0.07
CA ASP A 826 -12.50 -14.36 -0.35
C ASP A 826 -11.21 -15.13 -0.18
#